data_AF-A0A2D2D1I7-F1
#
_entry.id   AF-A0A2D2D1I7-F1
#
_cell.length_a   1.000
_cell.length_b   1.000
_cell.length_c   1.000
_cell.angle_alpha   90.00
_cell.angle_beta   90.00
_cell.angle_gamma   90.00
#
_symmetry.space_group_name_H-M   'P 1'
#
loop_
_entity.id
_entity.type
_entity.pdbx_description
1 polymer ?
#
loop_
_entity_poly.entity_id
_entity_poly.type
_entity_poly.pdbx_seq_one_letter_code
_entity_poly.pdbx_strand_id
1 'polypeptide(L)'
;MRRRPRTHLRRRRRTRSNRADMMKFERKRQDSPGPANLPTTKALDLVVRRGALTTMTAIAALLAPPRCALANPAGGTVVDGSASISQSGSTTNIHQSTNRAIIDWQSFSVGAGETVNFYQPSSLSATLNRVIGNERSVIDGAINANGAVFLVNSAGVMFTHNATVNVGGLVASTLGISNSDFMAGNYRFSGSSAASVVNRGNIRASDGGYIALLGRTVSNEGAIVATLGSIALASGDKITLNFGGDSLVDVSIDKGTYKALVANKGLIQADGGRVVMTAKAADAVLSAQVNNSGIVQARTLSDLTGAAAAHGTVRIGKIKLLASGGTTKVTGKLDASAPQGGRGGEIDTSGDRVKIADSAVITTASATGQNGNWVIDPDGFTIAAAGGDITGAMLSSQLGSNNVTILSTSGGGSDGDINVNDLVNWSQNTTLTLTATNAINVNAVLTGSGTGSGLVLNAGTDVNVNAPSSLQVASLVATAGGDVNINAAQDWTTAGSWSFSGANINVNDTVDWSAGTLTLNAASFINLNAVMTASDQASLVATYNTAIDQTLDADGVATSTYGEPLGGIKPLYDSATGTYVGRIDFVNNSAAAPLTINGNAYTLITSVSQLDMLDGKNSVTGEGDAVSLEGFYALAINLNACGAVSATCAAAVTYSSPLIDFLSNGSVLEGLGHDIANLRIAADYGNGGLLRYNSGVVRDLSLSNVSLAYTSGNQIGALIGVNGLFGQIFNVSANGAIDLVTTDTGGTSITGGLVGQNSGLIQNSHAHVDIRSVNGNSIGGFVGTNFGGPANHTTAIILDSTASGDVRVSATNSNYCCGGGAIGGFAGANKSGSIYRSSASGNVTVDTYGSKDTSITGVGGFVGQNWGQFATSIIDSSVATGNVIVLGGNVDFVGGFYGSATNTTISNSSFLGTISAPTPGTIYKGIESNTEVIGVFGGNMDPGVKLVGNLYHPGVSGPSNSIGRVADGMTYDVKSTTSTEPSSGQGAPTSTTAQDAAAARQRAANSTQQATAQRQAVADAAAARAEAVQAAPRVANVLASATAAEAASPSGSAVAATAGKRAVEARAADKLDDRIDIEEPAPPRAPPVEKKRPQRQAAATPAHKPRGAGQGSGFGTRIRSIDAGGQHYELNDGSAAPKNR
;
A
#
# COMPACT_ATOMS: atom_id res chain seq x y z
N MET A 1 -38.24 -45.29 23.95
CA MET A 1 -38.93 -46.40 23.24
C MET A 1 -39.01 -46.10 21.74
N ARG A 2 -39.34 -47.11 20.92
CA ARG A 2 -40.23 -47.11 19.71
C ARG A 2 -40.81 -45.74 19.23
N ARG A 3 -41.03 -45.45 17.94
CA ARG A 3 -41.05 -46.26 16.69
C ARG A 3 -41.17 -45.39 15.40
N ARG A 4 -40.73 -45.90 14.24
CA ARG A 4 -41.27 -45.59 12.88
C ARG A 4 -42.72 -46.17 12.74
N PRO A 5 -43.64 -45.80 11.80
CA PRO A 5 -43.37 -45.54 10.36
C PRO A 5 -44.37 -44.68 9.50
N ARG A 6 -44.06 -44.57 8.19
CA ARG A 6 -44.91 -44.57 6.95
C ARG A 6 -46.42 -44.24 6.98
N THR A 7 -46.89 -43.50 5.96
CA THR A 7 -47.89 -43.89 4.90
C THR A 7 -48.05 -42.74 3.86
N HIS A 8 -48.92 -42.79 2.84
CA HIS A 8 -48.76 -43.54 1.56
C HIS A 8 -49.74 -43.06 0.45
N LEU A 9 -49.80 -43.74 -0.72
CA LEU A 9 -50.79 -43.64 -1.84
C LEU A 9 -50.65 -42.45 -2.85
N ARG A 10 -50.96 -42.53 -4.17
CA ARG A 10 -51.32 -43.67 -5.07
C ARG A 10 -51.16 -43.31 -6.60
N ARG A 11 -50.69 -44.28 -7.41
CA ARG A 11 -50.99 -44.66 -8.86
C ARG A 11 -51.82 -43.71 -9.77
N ARG A 12 -51.74 -43.67 -11.12
CA ARG A 12 -51.22 -44.54 -12.24
C ARG A 12 -51.18 -43.66 -13.55
N ARG A 13 -50.67 -44.02 -14.76
CA ARG A 13 -50.92 -45.22 -15.62
C ARG A 13 -50.05 -45.19 -16.92
N ARG A 14 -49.49 -46.34 -17.37
CA ARG A 14 -49.21 -46.86 -18.78
C ARG A 14 -48.65 -45.93 -19.88
N THR A 15 -47.79 -46.33 -20.83
CA THR A 15 -47.15 -47.63 -21.28
C THR A 15 -45.73 -47.29 -21.85
N ARG A 16 -44.92 -48.04 -22.63
CA ARG A 16 -44.83 -49.33 -23.39
C ARG A 16 -43.30 -49.72 -23.39
N SER A 17 -42.70 -50.76 -23.99
CA SER A 17 -43.10 -51.95 -24.79
C SER A 17 -42.20 -53.16 -24.36
N ASN A 18 -41.63 -53.99 -25.26
CA ASN A 18 -40.69 -55.08 -24.87
C ASN A 18 -39.78 -55.65 -26.01
N ARG A 19 -38.49 -55.87 -25.68
CA ARG A 19 -37.64 -57.10 -25.89
C ARG A 19 -37.28 -57.67 -27.31
N ALA A 20 -36.14 -58.42 -27.34
CA ALA A 20 -35.65 -59.44 -28.31
C ALA A 20 -34.84 -58.96 -29.55
N ASP A 21 -34.06 -59.80 -30.28
CA ASP A 21 -33.02 -60.81 -29.92
C ASP A 21 -32.31 -61.36 -31.20
N MET A 22 -31.13 -62.00 -31.05
CA MET A 22 -30.50 -63.03 -31.94
C MET A 22 -29.93 -62.79 -33.38
N MET A 23 -28.76 -63.43 -33.63
CA MET A 23 -28.19 -64.00 -34.89
C MET A 23 -27.57 -63.06 -35.97
N LYS A 24 -26.51 -63.43 -36.74
CA LYS A 24 -25.85 -64.73 -37.11
C LYS A 24 -24.30 -64.53 -37.32
N PHE A 25 -23.43 -65.48 -36.93
CA PHE A 25 -22.60 -66.41 -37.77
C PHE A 25 -21.66 -65.76 -38.83
N GLU A 26 -20.37 -66.08 -39.01
CA GLU A 26 -19.37 -67.05 -38.45
C GLU A 26 -17.97 -66.37 -38.28
N ARG A 27 -16.75 -66.91 -38.06
CA ARG A 27 -16.03 -68.23 -37.86
C ARG A 27 -14.63 -67.84 -37.28
N LYS A 28 -13.73 -68.62 -36.65
CA LYS A 28 -13.48 -70.01 -36.14
C LYS A 28 -12.93 -69.85 -34.67
N ARG A 29 -12.75 -70.82 -33.76
CA ARG A 29 -11.91 -72.06 -33.64
C ARG A 29 -10.41 -71.88 -33.93
N GLN A 30 -9.45 -72.19 -33.04
CA GLN A 30 -9.40 -72.72 -31.65
C GLN A 30 -7.95 -72.40 -31.11
N ASP A 31 -7.53 -72.53 -29.85
CA ASP A 31 -8.06 -73.20 -28.64
C ASP A 31 -7.57 -72.50 -27.32
N SER A 32 -7.43 -73.23 -26.20
CA SER A 32 -6.87 -72.79 -24.89
C SER A 32 -6.21 -74.01 -24.16
N PRO A 33 -5.90 -74.07 -22.82
CA PRO A 33 -5.84 -73.05 -21.75
C PRO A 33 -4.62 -73.19 -20.76
N GLY A 34 -4.55 -72.35 -19.71
CA GLY A 34 -4.28 -72.87 -18.33
C GLY A 34 -3.03 -72.39 -17.55
N PRO A 35 -3.09 -72.31 -16.19
CA PRO A 35 -1.98 -71.84 -15.31
C PRO A 35 -1.56 -72.83 -14.19
N ALA A 36 -0.46 -72.54 -13.45
CA ALA A 36 -0.17 -73.07 -12.09
C ALA A 36 0.94 -72.29 -11.34
N ASN A 37 1.11 -72.54 -10.03
CA ASN A 37 2.07 -71.90 -9.09
C ASN A 37 3.06 -72.93 -8.48
N LEU A 38 4.25 -72.45 -8.03
CA LEU A 38 5.14 -73.07 -7.00
C LEU A 38 5.79 -74.43 -7.40
N PRO A 39 6.74 -75.04 -6.65
CA PRO A 39 7.16 -74.80 -5.25
C PRO A 39 8.72 -74.75 -5.01
N THR A 40 9.23 -75.49 -4.02
CA THR A 40 10.41 -75.20 -3.18
C THR A 40 11.61 -76.18 -3.32
N THR A 41 12.82 -75.68 -3.08
CA THR A 41 14.01 -76.35 -2.46
C THR A 41 14.42 -77.78 -2.86
N LYS A 42 15.65 -77.96 -3.36
CA LYS A 42 16.75 -78.69 -2.67
C LYS A 42 18.09 -78.65 -3.44
N ALA A 43 19.15 -79.19 -2.82
CA ALA A 43 20.56 -79.00 -3.15
C ALA A 43 21.24 -80.17 -3.91
N LEU A 44 22.57 -80.05 -4.07
CA LEU A 44 23.61 -81.05 -4.37
C LEU A 44 24.15 -81.19 -5.82
N ASP A 45 25.48 -81.24 -5.86
CA ASP A 45 26.44 -81.87 -6.79
C ASP A 45 26.37 -81.60 -8.31
N LEU A 46 27.42 -81.09 -8.99
CA LEU A 46 28.84 -81.53 -9.11
C LEU A 46 29.02 -82.74 -10.06
N VAL A 47 29.71 -82.54 -11.20
CA VAL A 47 30.80 -83.44 -11.71
C VAL A 47 31.46 -82.92 -13.02
N VAL A 48 32.73 -82.53 -12.86
CA VAL A 48 33.92 -82.74 -13.72
C VAL A 48 33.78 -83.26 -15.17
N ARG A 49 34.41 -82.51 -16.13
CA ARG A 49 35.45 -82.98 -17.11
C ARG A 49 36.07 -81.75 -17.80
N ARG A 50 37.34 -81.40 -17.55
CA ARG A 50 38.64 -82.00 -17.98
C ARG A 50 39.02 -81.71 -19.45
N GLY A 51 40.01 -80.83 -19.62
CA GLY A 51 40.97 -80.76 -20.73
C GLY A 51 42.32 -80.30 -20.17
N ALA A 52 43.45 -80.83 -20.63
CA ALA A 52 44.75 -80.63 -19.97
C ALA A 52 45.97 -80.78 -20.90
N LEU A 53 47.01 -79.96 -20.64
CA LEU A 53 48.42 -80.07 -21.05
C LEU A 53 49.19 -79.05 -20.16
N THR A 54 50.16 -79.32 -19.27
CA THR A 54 51.49 -79.97 -19.36
C THR A 54 52.42 -79.30 -20.38
N THR A 55 53.66 -78.84 -20.07
CA THR A 55 54.50 -78.78 -18.84
C THR A 55 55.64 -77.75 -19.07
N MET A 56 56.50 -77.28 -18.16
CA MET A 56 56.81 -77.65 -16.75
C MET A 56 56.89 -76.33 -15.90
N THR A 57 57.80 -75.94 -14.98
CA THR A 57 59.01 -76.44 -14.27
C THR A 57 59.08 -75.66 -12.93
N ALA A 58 58.86 -76.25 -11.75
CA ALA A 58 59.82 -76.86 -10.82
C ALA A 58 60.66 -75.91 -9.89
N ILE A 59 60.17 -75.77 -8.64
CA ILE A 59 60.91 -75.59 -7.36
C ILE A 59 61.62 -74.25 -7.05
N ALA A 60 61.03 -73.47 -6.14
CA ALA A 60 61.72 -72.72 -5.07
C ALA A 60 60.75 -72.30 -3.93
N ALA A 61 61.29 -72.16 -2.71
CA ALA A 61 60.74 -71.38 -1.57
C ALA A 61 59.28 -71.62 -1.10
N LEU A 62 59.03 -72.76 -0.45
CA LEU A 62 57.97 -72.84 0.58
C LEU A 62 58.49 -72.23 1.89
N LEU A 63 58.27 -70.92 2.12
CA LEU A 63 58.31 -70.28 3.45
C LEU A 63 57.95 -68.78 3.36
N ALA A 64 56.68 -68.45 3.56
CA ALA A 64 56.22 -67.07 3.82
C ALA A 64 55.00 -67.12 4.76
N PRO A 65 55.00 -66.37 5.88
CA PRO A 65 53.84 -66.33 6.77
C PRO A 65 52.67 -65.56 6.12
N PRO A 66 51.41 -65.91 6.44
CA PRO A 66 50.26 -65.12 5.98
C PRO A 66 50.33 -63.72 6.59
N ARG A 67 50.43 -62.70 5.73
CA ARG A 67 50.29 -61.30 6.17
C ARG A 67 48.82 -61.00 6.42
N CYS A 68 48.39 -61.12 7.68
CA CYS A 68 47.16 -60.45 8.12
C CYS A 68 47.35 -58.94 7.93
N ALA A 69 46.63 -58.36 6.96
CA ALA A 69 46.57 -56.92 6.78
C ALA A 69 45.68 -56.32 7.87
N LEU A 70 46.27 -56.01 9.02
CA LEU A 70 45.67 -55.13 10.04
C LEU A 70 45.46 -53.75 9.41
N ALA A 71 44.30 -53.15 9.64
CA ALA A 71 43.84 -51.92 8.97
C ALA A 71 44.17 -50.65 9.77
N ASN A 72 45.10 -50.77 10.72
CA ASN A 72 45.60 -49.72 11.60
C ASN A 72 46.26 -48.56 10.82
N PRO A 73 46.39 -47.37 11.43
CA PRO A 73 47.14 -46.25 10.84
C PRO A 73 48.60 -46.65 10.54
N ALA A 74 49.07 -46.34 9.33
CA ALA A 74 50.34 -46.85 8.80
C ALA A 74 51.25 -45.75 8.24
N GLY A 75 52.56 -45.91 8.45
CA GLY A 75 53.57 -44.99 7.94
C GLY A 75 53.49 -43.58 8.54
N GLY A 76 53.13 -43.47 9.83
CA GLY A 76 53.06 -42.20 10.55
C GLY A 76 54.44 -41.62 10.86
N THR A 77 54.65 -40.36 10.47
CA THR A 77 55.86 -39.58 10.72
C THR A 77 55.50 -38.26 11.38
N VAL A 78 56.10 -37.96 12.54
CA VAL A 78 55.93 -36.66 13.21
C VAL A 78 56.71 -35.59 12.44
N VAL A 79 56.02 -34.52 12.04
CA VAL A 79 56.55 -33.44 11.20
C VAL A 79 56.74 -32.14 12.00
N ASP A 80 55.94 -31.94 13.05
CA ASP A 80 56.03 -30.77 13.94
C ASP A 80 55.53 -31.12 15.36
N GLY A 81 55.98 -30.38 16.37
CA GLY A 81 55.81 -30.72 17.78
C GLY A 81 56.57 -32.00 18.19
N SER A 82 56.06 -32.71 19.20
CA SER A 82 56.63 -33.98 19.63
C SER A 82 55.55 -34.98 20.07
N ALA A 83 55.61 -36.17 19.49
CA ALA A 83 54.82 -37.33 19.87
C ALA A 83 55.62 -38.61 19.59
N SER A 84 55.24 -39.72 20.24
CA SER A 84 55.69 -41.07 19.89
C SER A 84 54.50 -41.94 19.51
N ILE A 85 54.72 -42.82 18.54
CA ILE A 85 53.72 -43.76 18.01
C ILE A 85 54.15 -45.16 18.42
N SER A 86 53.24 -45.93 19.02
CA SER A 86 53.48 -47.30 19.45
C SER A 86 52.28 -48.18 19.11
N GLN A 87 52.52 -49.39 18.62
CA GLN A 87 51.46 -50.31 18.17
C GLN A 87 51.61 -51.66 18.87
N SER A 88 50.51 -52.19 19.39
CA SER A 88 50.45 -53.47 20.09
C SER A 88 49.17 -54.21 19.70
N GLY A 89 49.31 -55.23 18.85
CA GLY A 89 48.17 -55.96 18.29
C GLY A 89 47.24 -55.04 17.50
N SER A 90 45.97 -55.01 17.90
CA SER A 90 44.94 -54.14 17.29
C SER A 90 44.89 -52.72 17.87
N THR A 91 45.78 -52.37 18.81
CA THR A 91 45.79 -51.05 19.47
C THR A 91 47.00 -50.22 19.06
N THR A 92 46.76 -48.97 18.64
CA THR A 92 47.77 -47.95 18.36
C THR A 92 47.70 -46.83 19.39
N ASN A 93 48.77 -46.63 20.16
CA ASN A 93 48.88 -45.60 21.20
C ASN A 93 49.85 -44.49 20.74
N ILE A 94 49.34 -43.26 20.72
CA ILE A 94 50.07 -42.05 20.31
C ILE A 94 50.24 -41.17 21.55
N HIS A 95 51.47 -41.05 22.05
CA HIS A 95 51.79 -40.24 23.22
C HIS A 95 52.39 -38.90 22.78
N GLN A 96 51.61 -37.83 22.89
CA GLN A 96 52.02 -36.47 22.55
C GLN A 96 52.53 -35.73 23.80
N SER A 97 53.66 -35.03 23.66
CA SER A 97 54.32 -34.30 24.76
C SER A 97 54.25 -32.77 24.61
N THR A 98 53.91 -32.26 23.42
CA THR A 98 53.69 -30.82 23.14
C THR A 98 52.21 -30.47 23.06
N ASN A 99 51.83 -29.21 23.30
CA ASN A 99 50.42 -28.79 23.21
C ASN A 99 49.82 -28.95 21.79
N ARG A 100 50.65 -28.85 20.74
CA ARG A 100 50.30 -29.16 19.36
C ARG A 100 51.36 -30.08 18.75
N ALA A 101 50.95 -31.03 17.93
CA ALA A 101 51.84 -31.86 17.11
C ALA A 101 51.19 -32.21 15.77
N ILE A 102 52.01 -32.42 14.74
CA ILE A 102 51.60 -32.78 13.38
C ILE A 102 52.22 -34.14 13.04
N ILE A 103 51.38 -35.06 12.59
CA ILE A 103 51.76 -36.40 12.13
C ILE A 103 51.21 -36.58 10.71
N ASP A 104 52.11 -36.68 9.73
CA ASP A 104 51.76 -37.08 8.37
C ASP A 104 51.74 -38.61 8.29
N TRP A 105 50.74 -39.20 7.62
CA TRP A 105 50.48 -40.64 7.54
C TRP A 105 50.35 -41.12 6.10
N GLN A 106 50.89 -42.30 5.78
CA GLN A 106 50.67 -42.93 4.46
C GLN A 106 49.22 -43.42 4.31
N SER A 107 48.65 -44.01 5.36
CA SER A 107 47.21 -44.22 5.49
C SER A 107 46.77 -44.09 6.95
N PHE A 108 45.56 -43.59 7.17
CA PHE A 108 44.95 -43.52 8.51
C PHE A 108 43.54 -44.12 8.43
N SER A 109 43.43 -45.38 8.77
CA SER A 109 42.19 -46.14 8.93
C SER A 109 42.22 -46.88 10.26
N VAL A 110 41.06 -47.38 10.71
CA VAL A 110 40.93 -48.17 11.94
C VAL A 110 39.86 -49.21 11.70
N GLY A 111 40.21 -50.49 11.53
CA GLY A 111 39.27 -51.58 11.26
C GLY A 111 38.41 -51.96 12.48
N ALA A 112 37.34 -52.73 12.26
CA ALA A 112 36.54 -53.31 13.35
C ALA A 112 37.42 -54.06 14.37
N GLY A 113 37.29 -53.70 15.65
CA GLY A 113 38.09 -54.27 16.74
C GLY A 113 39.50 -53.68 16.90
N GLU A 114 39.89 -52.73 16.05
CA GLU A 114 41.09 -51.92 16.24
C GLU A 114 40.78 -50.65 17.06
N THR A 115 41.80 -50.06 17.68
CA THR A 115 41.64 -48.88 18.55
C THR A 115 42.85 -47.95 18.46
N VAL A 116 42.60 -46.64 18.31
CA VAL A 116 43.64 -45.60 18.37
C VAL A 116 43.43 -44.74 19.60
N ASN A 117 44.43 -44.65 20.48
CA ASN A 117 44.40 -43.81 21.68
C ASN A 117 45.42 -42.68 21.56
N PHE A 118 44.97 -41.43 21.68
CA PHE A 118 45.81 -40.24 21.80
C PHE A 118 45.93 -39.83 23.27
N TYR A 119 47.14 -39.90 23.80
CA TYR A 119 47.49 -39.42 25.14
C TYR A 119 48.20 -38.06 24.99
N GLN A 120 47.47 -36.97 25.20
CA GLN A 120 47.93 -35.61 24.96
C GLN A 120 48.14 -34.87 26.30
N PRO A 121 48.95 -33.78 26.37
CA PRO A 121 49.28 -33.13 27.65
C PRO A 121 48.08 -32.55 28.42
N SER A 122 47.03 -32.13 27.73
CA SER A 122 45.82 -31.54 28.30
C SER A 122 44.61 -31.69 27.37
N SER A 123 43.41 -31.40 27.86
CA SER A 123 42.20 -31.31 27.02
C SER A 123 42.24 -30.18 25.98
N LEU A 124 43.11 -29.17 26.19
CA LEU A 124 43.34 -28.07 25.25
C LEU A 124 44.41 -28.41 24.19
N SER A 125 45.04 -29.58 24.29
CA SER A 125 46.06 -30.03 23.34
C SER A 125 45.43 -30.57 22.06
N ALA A 126 46.13 -30.46 20.92
CA ALA A 126 45.64 -30.91 19.62
C ALA A 126 46.67 -31.74 18.84
N THR A 127 46.20 -32.78 18.14
CA THR A 127 47.03 -33.58 17.20
C THR A 127 46.46 -33.46 15.79
N LEU A 128 47.29 -33.03 14.82
CA LEU A 128 46.95 -33.06 13.40
C LEU A 128 47.46 -34.34 12.76
N ASN A 129 46.54 -35.23 12.39
CA ASN A 129 46.79 -36.41 11.58
C ASN A 129 46.43 -36.07 10.13
N ARG A 130 47.44 -35.93 9.27
CA ARG A 130 47.25 -35.63 7.84
C ARG A 130 47.60 -36.87 7.02
N VAL A 131 46.67 -37.37 6.23
CA VAL A 131 46.95 -38.45 5.26
C VAL A 131 47.58 -37.84 4.02
N ILE A 132 48.78 -38.30 3.67
CA ILE A 132 49.54 -37.89 2.47
C ILE A 132 49.51 -38.95 1.36
N GLY A 133 49.04 -40.17 1.65
CA GLY A 133 48.73 -41.18 0.64
C GLY A 133 47.35 -40.99 -0.01
N ASN A 134 47.04 -41.82 -1.00
CA ASN A 134 45.85 -41.69 -1.85
C ASN A 134 44.61 -42.47 -1.35
N GLU A 135 44.68 -43.09 -0.17
CA GLU A 135 43.60 -43.94 0.37
C GLU A 135 42.64 -43.15 1.27
N ARG A 136 41.34 -43.42 1.14
CA ARG A 136 40.30 -42.87 2.02
C ARG A 136 40.48 -43.40 3.45
N SER A 137 40.37 -42.51 4.43
CA SER A 137 40.29 -42.90 5.84
C SER A 137 38.96 -43.60 6.13
N VAL A 138 39.02 -44.88 6.48
CA VAL A 138 37.86 -45.68 6.91
C VAL A 138 38.02 -46.00 8.39
N ILE A 139 37.12 -45.46 9.21
CA ILE A 139 37.09 -45.66 10.65
C ILE A 139 35.90 -46.58 10.96
N ASP A 140 36.20 -47.75 11.50
CA ASP A 140 35.28 -48.86 11.78
C ASP A 140 35.52 -49.44 13.19
N GLY A 141 36.69 -49.18 13.78
CA GLY A 141 37.00 -49.39 15.19
C GLY A 141 36.84 -48.12 16.05
N ALA A 142 37.64 -48.02 17.12
CA ALA A 142 37.54 -46.95 18.10
C ALA A 142 38.66 -45.89 17.98
N ILE A 143 38.34 -44.63 18.30
CA ILE A 143 39.32 -43.55 18.49
C ILE A 143 39.04 -42.87 19.83
N ASN A 144 40.04 -42.81 20.72
CA ASN A 144 39.93 -42.14 22.01
C ASN A 144 41.00 -41.04 22.16
N ALA A 145 40.65 -39.88 22.71
CA ALA A 145 41.59 -38.81 23.05
C ALA A 145 41.12 -38.00 24.25
N ASN A 146 42.05 -37.46 25.04
CA ASN A 146 41.71 -36.52 26.12
C ASN A 146 41.60 -35.05 25.64
N GLY A 147 42.25 -34.69 24.53
CA GLY A 147 42.15 -33.40 23.84
C GLY A 147 41.63 -33.54 22.41
N ALA A 148 42.02 -32.61 21.54
CA ALA A 148 41.49 -32.51 20.18
C ALA A 148 42.24 -33.37 19.15
N VAL A 149 41.50 -34.04 18.27
CA VAL A 149 42.03 -34.82 17.14
C VAL A 149 41.57 -34.20 15.83
N PHE A 150 42.53 -33.82 14.99
CA PHE A 150 42.28 -33.39 13.62
C PHE A 150 42.67 -34.56 12.69
N LEU A 151 41.78 -34.92 11.76
CA LEU A 151 41.97 -35.94 10.75
C LEU A 151 41.71 -35.33 9.37
N VAL A 152 42.78 -35.09 8.62
CA VAL A 152 42.77 -34.42 7.32
C VAL A 152 43.13 -35.42 6.23
N ASN A 153 42.19 -35.73 5.34
CA ASN A 153 42.41 -36.67 4.23
C ASN A 153 41.67 -36.22 2.95
N SER A 154 42.43 -35.87 1.91
CA SER A 154 41.89 -35.40 0.63
C SER A 154 41.17 -36.49 -0.18
N ALA A 155 41.41 -37.78 0.09
CA ALA A 155 40.68 -38.91 -0.50
C ALA A 155 39.34 -39.22 0.22
N GLY A 156 39.06 -38.53 1.33
CA GLY A 156 37.82 -38.61 2.09
C GLY A 156 37.99 -39.19 3.50
N VAL A 157 36.96 -38.99 4.33
CA VAL A 157 36.86 -39.58 5.68
C VAL A 157 35.49 -40.23 5.83
N MET A 158 35.46 -41.50 6.25
CA MET A 158 34.23 -42.24 6.46
C MET A 158 34.27 -43.00 7.79
N PHE A 159 33.38 -42.65 8.70
CA PHE A 159 33.08 -43.42 9.91
C PHE A 159 31.94 -44.41 9.57
N THR A 160 32.14 -45.71 9.80
CA THR A 160 31.11 -46.76 9.58
C THR A 160 30.10 -46.79 10.74
N HIS A 161 29.12 -47.70 10.69
CA HIS A 161 28.16 -47.91 11.78
C HIS A 161 28.76 -48.48 13.08
N ASN A 162 29.97 -49.06 13.04
CA ASN A 162 30.67 -49.58 14.22
C ASN A 162 31.55 -48.50 14.90
N ALA A 163 31.90 -47.45 14.15
CA ALA A 163 32.87 -46.45 14.56
C ALA A 163 32.45 -45.75 15.86
N THR A 164 33.37 -45.71 16.84
CA THR A 164 33.14 -45.04 18.12
C THR A 164 34.29 -44.08 18.40
N VAL A 165 34.00 -42.78 18.43
CA VAL A 165 35.00 -41.72 18.60
C VAL A 165 34.69 -40.93 19.86
N ASN A 166 35.61 -40.94 20.84
CA ASN A 166 35.48 -40.21 22.11
C ASN A 166 36.68 -39.27 22.29
N VAL A 167 36.50 -37.96 22.16
CA VAL A 167 37.61 -36.99 22.09
C VAL A 167 37.32 -35.71 22.89
N GLY A 168 38.33 -34.92 23.23
CA GLY A 168 38.11 -33.54 23.71
C GLY A 168 37.57 -32.63 22.60
N GLY A 169 37.95 -32.89 21.34
CA GLY A 169 37.33 -32.32 20.15
C GLY A 169 37.72 -33.05 18.87
N LEU A 170 36.93 -32.92 17.80
CA LEU A 170 37.21 -33.53 16.49
C LEU A 170 37.20 -32.48 15.38
N VAL A 171 38.15 -32.56 14.44
CA VAL A 171 38.01 -31.98 13.11
C VAL A 171 38.28 -33.05 12.05
N ALA A 172 37.27 -33.49 11.31
CA ALA A 172 37.43 -34.38 10.17
C ALA A 172 37.25 -33.60 8.86
N SER A 173 38.27 -33.61 8.00
CA SER A 173 38.33 -32.68 6.85
C SER A 173 38.85 -33.34 5.56
N THR A 174 38.23 -33.03 4.42
CA THR A 174 38.81 -33.26 3.08
C THR A 174 39.59 -32.06 2.53
N LEU A 175 39.64 -30.96 3.28
CA LEU A 175 40.39 -29.74 3.00
C LEU A 175 41.68 -29.73 3.82
N GLY A 176 42.80 -29.29 3.23
CA GLY A 176 44.09 -29.19 3.89
C GLY A 176 44.23 -27.94 4.76
N ILE A 177 45.07 -28.02 5.80
CA ILE A 177 45.54 -26.90 6.62
C ILE A 177 47.07 -26.87 6.59
N SER A 178 47.68 -25.68 6.58
CA SER A 178 49.15 -25.56 6.59
C SER A 178 49.72 -25.85 8.00
N ASN A 179 51.00 -26.24 8.08
CA ASN A 179 51.64 -26.47 9.38
C ASN A 179 51.66 -25.17 10.21
N SER A 180 52.02 -24.04 9.59
CA SER A 180 52.02 -22.72 10.22
C SER A 180 50.64 -22.30 10.75
N ASP A 181 49.57 -22.56 9.98
CA ASP A 181 48.20 -22.26 10.40
C ASP A 181 47.79 -23.10 11.62
N PHE A 182 48.00 -24.41 11.57
CA PHE A 182 47.68 -25.31 12.68
C PHE A 182 48.49 -25.01 13.94
N MET A 183 49.82 -24.81 13.82
CA MET A 183 50.68 -24.54 14.97
C MET A 183 50.42 -23.17 15.60
N ALA A 184 50.03 -22.16 14.81
CA ALA A 184 49.53 -20.89 15.33
C ALA A 184 48.15 -21.02 16.02
N GLY A 185 47.32 -21.97 15.58
CA GLY A 185 45.91 -22.08 15.99
C GLY A 185 44.94 -21.34 15.05
N ASN A 186 45.43 -20.88 13.91
CA ASN A 186 44.64 -20.25 12.85
C ASN A 186 43.98 -21.35 12.01
N TYR A 187 42.85 -21.89 12.42
CA TYR A 187 42.23 -23.06 11.78
C TYR A 187 41.56 -22.76 10.43
N ARG A 188 42.38 -22.43 9.42
CA ARG A 188 42.00 -22.14 8.04
C ARG A 188 42.24 -23.37 7.16
N PHE A 189 41.18 -23.90 6.59
CA PHE A 189 41.20 -25.06 5.71
C PHE A 189 40.97 -24.65 4.25
N SER A 190 41.66 -25.29 3.31
CA SER A 190 41.48 -25.07 1.88
C SER A 190 41.77 -26.30 1.03
N GLY A 191 41.10 -26.42 -0.11
CA GLY A 191 41.33 -27.50 -1.08
C GLY A 191 40.17 -27.67 -2.05
N SER A 192 40.44 -28.34 -3.17
CA SER A 192 39.46 -28.64 -4.22
C SER A 192 39.04 -30.12 -4.24
N SER A 193 39.14 -30.82 -3.10
CA SER A 193 38.87 -32.26 -3.04
C SER A 193 37.43 -32.58 -3.46
N ALA A 194 37.31 -33.55 -4.37
CA ALA A 194 36.02 -34.09 -4.78
C ALA A 194 35.37 -35.02 -3.74
N ALA A 195 36.11 -35.41 -2.69
CA ALA A 195 35.69 -36.40 -1.69
C ALA A 195 34.70 -35.86 -0.65
N SER A 196 34.24 -36.75 0.23
CA SER A 196 33.24 -36.48 1.26
C SER A 196 33.71 -36.82 2.67
N VAL A 197 33.12 -36.16 3.67
CA VAL A 197 33.12 -36.58 5.07
C VAL A 197 31.76 -37.22 5.37
N VAL A 198 31.75 -38.48 5.79
CA VAL A 198 30.51 -39.22 6.11
C VAL A 198 30.61 -39.86 7.48
N ASN A 199 29.66 -39.54 8.37
CA ASN A 199 29.50 -40.25 9.64
C ASN A 199 28.33 -41.23 9.57
N ARG A 200 28.56 -42.50 9.92
CA ARG A 200 27.51 -43.50 10.22
C ARG A 200 27.58 -44.04 11.65
N GLY A 201 28.61 -43.67 12.40
CA GLY A 201 28.90 -44.19 13.73
C GLY A 201 28.51 -43.21 14.82
N ASN A 202 29.15 -43.36 15.98
CA ASN A 202 28.93 -42.52 17.15
C ASN A 202 30.17 -41.65 17.41
N ILE A 203 30.02 -40.34 17.25
CA ILE A 203 31.08 -39.36 17.53
C ILE A 203 30.67 -38.52 18.75
N ARG A 204 31.45 -38.59 19.82
CA ARG A 204 31.23 -37.84 21.06
C ARG A 204 32.44 -36.96 21.40
N ALA A 205 32.17 -35.69 21.66
CA ALA A 205 33.11 -34.80 22.34
C ALA A 205 32.88 -34.83 23.87
N SER A 206 33.92 -34.54 24.64
CA SER A 206 33.80 -34.14 26.04
C SER A 206 32.90 -32.90 26.17
N ASP A 207 32.29 -32.73 27.34
CA ASP A 207 31.37 -31.60 27.56
C ASP A 207 32.14 -30.26 27.48
N GLY A 208 31.60 -29.31 26.71
CA GLY A 208 32.28 -28.06 26.32
C GLY A 208 33.19 -28.17 25.08
N GLY A 209 33.42 -29.38 24.56
CA GLY A 209 34.23 -29.64 23.37
C GLY A 209 33.54 -29.29 22.05
N TYR A 210 34.16 -29.68 20.92
CA TYR A 210 33.64 -29.37 19.59
C TYR A 210 33.83 -30.51 18.57
N ILE A 211 32.97 -30.55 17.55
CA ILE A 211 33.07 -31.49 16.43
C ILE A 211 32.83 -30.74 15.13
N ALA A 212 33.85 -30.69 14.25
CA ALA A 212 33.76 -30.06 12.94
C ALA A 212 33.96 -31.10 11.82
N LEU A 213 33.02 -31.17 10.87
CA LEU A 213 33.08 -32.02 9.68
C LEU A 213 33.12 -31.13 8.43
N LEU A 214 34.23 -31.17 7.67
CA LEU A 214 34.58 -30.17 6.65
C LEU A 214 34.88 -30.82 5.28
N GLY A 215 34.37 -30.26 4.20
CA GLY A 215 34.73 -30.73 2.85
C GLY A 215 33.88 -30.14 1.75
N ARG A 216 33.80 -30.83 0.61
CA ARG A 216 32.85 -30.49 -0.46
C ARG A 216 31.47 -31.12 -0.24
N THR A 217 31.41 -32.29 0.38
CA THR A 217 30.16 -32.95 0.77
C THR A 217 30.28 -33.53 2.16
N VAL A 218 29.37 -33.15 3.06
CA VAL A 218 29.35 -33.58 4.46
C VAL A 218 28.00 -34.22 4.77
N SER A 219 28.00 -35.45 5.31
CA SER A 219 26.77 -36.17 5.63
C SER A 219 26.84 -36.86 6.98
N ASN A 220 25.95 -36.49 7.90
CA ASN A 220 25.69 -37.26 9.12
C ASN A 220 24.52 -38.23 8.92
N GLU A 221 24.80 -39.52 9.00
CA GLU A 221 23.83 -40.63 8.98
C GLU A 221 23.86 -41.42 10.31
N GLY A 222 24.78 -41.08 11.23
CA GLY A 222 24.93 -41.66 12.57
C GLY A 222 24.60 -40.66 13.68
N ALA A 223 25.34 -40.72 14.80
CA ALA A 223 25.19 -39.82 15.94
C ALA A 223 26.42 -38.91 16.12
N ILE A 224 26.17 -37.65 16.46
CA ILE A 224 27.20 -36.65 16.82
C ILE A 224 26.73 -35.93 18.10
N VAL A 225 27.54 -35.95 19.16
CA VAL A 225 27.17 -35.43 20.48
C VAL A 225 28.29 -34.55 21.08
N ALA A 226 27.95 -33.33 21.50
CA ALA A 226 28.86 -32.39 22.18
C ALA A 226 28.07 -31.51 23.18
N THR A 227 27.75 -32.06 24.35
CA THR A 227 27.06 -31.32 25.43
C THR A 227 27.83 -30.06 25.81
N LEU A 228 27.13 -28.95 26.08
CA LEU A 228 27.72 -27.63 26.41
C LEU A 228 28.68 -27.05 25.35
N GLY A 229 28.79 -27.69 24.18
CA GLY A 229 29.81 -27.45 23.17
C GLY A 229 29.24 -27.11 21.79
N SER A 230 30.05 -27.31 20.74
CA SER A 230 29.72 -26.83 19.38
C SER A 230 29.92 -27.89 18.30
N ILE A 231 28.88 -28.14 17.48
CA ILE A 231 28.95 -29.03 16.32
C ILE A 231 28.84 -28.23 15.03
N ALA A 232 29.76 -28.42 14.10
CA ALA A 232 29.78 -27.75 12.80
C ALA A 232 29.89 -28.74 11.64
N LEU A 233 29.00 -28.65 10.66
CA LEU A 233 29.10 -29.34 9.37
C LEU A 233 29.19 -28.26 8.29
N ALA A 234 30.31 -28.19 7.56
CA ALA A 234 30.57 -27.09 6.63
C ALA A 234 31.05 -27.54 5.23
N SER A 235 30.49 -26.92 4.19
CA SER A 235 30.72 -27.28 2.78
C SER A 235 31.24 -26.11 1.93
N GLY A 236 32.48 -26.22 1.44
CA GLY A 236 33.18 -25.16 0.68
C GLY A 236 34.59 -25.58 0.22
N ASP A 237 35.23 -24.74 -0.60
CA ASP A 237 36.62 -24.90 -1.06
C ASP A 237 37.63 -24.29 -0.07
N LYS A 238 37.19 -23.29 0.72
CA LYS A 238 37.99 -22.65 1.77
C LYS A 238 37.09 -22.29 2.94
N ILE A 239 37.42 -22.79 4.13
CA ILE A 239 36.61 -22.71 5.35
C ILE A 239 37.50 -22.31 6.53
N THR A 240 37.06 -21.38 7.37
CA THR A 240 37.76 -21.00 8.60
C THR A 240 36.89 -21.34 9.81
N LEU A 241 37.45 -22.05 10.79
CA LEU A 241 36.80 -22.29 12.08
C LEU A 241 37.14 -21.15 13.04
N ASN A 242 36.14 -20.45 13.56
CA ASN A 242 36.31 -19.25 14.38
C ASN A 242 36.11 -19.59 15.86
N PHE A 243 37.18 -19.55 16.63
CA PHE A 243 37.20 -19.91 18.05
C PHE A 243 37.24 -18.69 18.98
N GLY A 244 36.52 -18.75 20.09
CA GLY A 244 36.58 -17.79 21.19
C GLY A 244 37.16 -18.47 22.41
N GLY A 245 38.46 -18.30 22.64
CA GLY A 245 39.21 -19.22 23.51
C GLY A 245 39.18 -20.63 22.91
N ASP A 246 38.84 -21.63 23.73
CA ASP A 246 38.81 -23.04 23.31
C ASP A 246 37.46 -23.50 22.72
N SER A 247 36.44 -22.65 22.75
CA SER A 247 35.10 -22.94 22.20
C SER A 247 34.97 -22.50 20.75
N LEU A 248 34.48 -23.38 19.86
CA LEU A 248 34.11 -23.03 18.49
C LEU A 248 32.87 -22.13 18.51
N VAL A 249 33.00 -20.89 18.06
CA VAL A 249 31.92 -19.89 18.04
C VAL A 249 31.14 -19.96 16.74
N ASP A 250 31.83 -19.96 15.59
CA ASP A 250 31.18 -19.97 14.27
C ASP A 250 32.10 -20.52 13.17
N VAL A 251 31.58 -20.72 11.95
CA VAL A 251 32.32 -21.21 10.78
C VAL A 251 32.05 -20.36 9.55
N SER A 252 33.09 -19.70 9.03
CA SER A 252 33.00 -18.90 7.80
C SER A 252 33.47 -19.69 6.58
N ILE A 253 32.70 -19.62 5.49
CA ILE A 253 33.12 -20.19 4.19
C ILE A 253 33.66 -19.06 3.31
N ASP A 254 34.99 -18.87 3.40
CA ASP A 254 35.76 -17.90 2.63
C ASP A 254 35.55 -18.09 1.11
N LYS A 255 35.51 -19.34 0.63
CA LYS A 255 35.28 -19.70 -0.79
C LYS A 255 34.31 -20.88 -0.89
N GLY A 256 33.20 -20.68 -1.60
CA GLY A 256 32.24 -21.75 -1.88
C GLY A 256 32.72 -22.75 -2.94
N THR A 257 31.90 -23.78 -3.20
CA THR A 257 32.28 -24.93 -4.03
C THR A 257 31.16 -25.43 -4.96
N TYR A 258 31.49 -26.32 -5.90
CA TYR A 258 30.53 -26.89 -6.85
C TYR A 258 29.67 -27.98 -6.20
N LYS A 259 28.34 -27.73 -6.17
CA LYS A 259 27.33 -28.55 -5.49
C LYS A 259 27.69 -28.80 -4.02
N ALA A 260 27.92 -27.69 -3.30
CA ALA A 260 28.12 -27.69 -1.86
C ALA A 260 26.93 -28.38 -1.17
N LEU A 261 27.19 -29.40 -0.35
CA LEU A 261 26.14 -30.19 0.31
C LEU A 261 26.52 -30.50 1.76
N VAL A 262 25.66 -30.07 2.67
CA VAL A 262 25.58 -30.56 4.05
C VAL A 262 24.26 -31.31 4.24
N ALA A 263 24.32 -32.52 4.79
CA ALA A 263 23.14 -33.33 5.07
C ALA A 263 23.16 -33.89 6.50
N ASN A 264 22.03 -33.83 7.20
CA ASN A 264 21.79 -34.59 8.42
C ASN A 264 20.58 -35.51 8.24
N LYS A 265 20.80 -36.81 8.44
CA LYS A 265 19.80 -37.89 8.43
C LYS A 265 19.73 -38.62 9.78
N GLY A 266 20.78 -38.50 10.60
CA GLY A 266 20.90 -39.10 11.92
C GLY A 266 20.65 -38.09 13.05
N LEU A 267 21.40 -38.22 14.15
CA LEU A 267 21.33 -37.35 15.32
C LEU A 267 22.51 -36.39 15.39
N ILE A 268 22.22 -35.12 15.67
CA ILE A 268 23.18 -34.10 16.11
C ILE A 268 22.66 -33.51 17.43
N GLN A 269 23.46 -33.56 18.51
CA GLN A 269 23.05 -33.12 19.86
C GLN A 269 24.12 -32.27 20.55
N ALA A 270 23.79 -31.00 20.85
CA ALA A 270 24.63 -30.04 21.55
C ALA A 270 23.82 -29.22 22.58
N ASP A 271 23.25 -29.90 23.58
CA ASP A 271 22.43 -29.23 24.62
C ASP A 271 23.27 -28.27 25.48
N GLY A 272 22.76 -27.06 25.70
CA GLY A 272 23.51 -25.94 26.28
C GLY A 272 24.65 -25.43 25.38
N GLY A 273 24.56 -25.70 24.07
CA GLY A 273 25.59 -25.49 23.07
C GLY A 273 25.05 -25.02 21.72
N ARG A 274 25.80 -25.28 20.64
CA ARG A 274 25.52 -24.76 19.29
C ARG A 274 25.62 -25.84 18.21
N VAL A 275 24.75 -25.76 17.20
CA VAL A 275 24.89 -26.48 15.93
C VAL A 275 24.93 -25.51 14.76
N VAL A 276 25.92 -25.64 13.88
CA VAL A 276 26.02 -24.91 12.60
C VAL A 276 26.10 -25.90 11.44
N MET A 277 25.19 -25.79 10.48
CA MET A 277 25.19 -26.55 9.22
C MET A 277 25.24 -25.55 8.07
N THR A 278 26.39 -25.40 7.40
CA THR A 278 26.61 -24.30 6.46
C THR A 278 27.18 -24.80 5.12
N ALA A 279 26.62 -24.33 4.01
CA ALA A 279 27.08 -24.64 2.66
C ALA A 279 27.09 -23.36 1.81
N LYS A 280 28.12 -23.19 0.97
CA LYS A 280 28.24 -22.03 0.09
C LYS A 280 28.59 -22.43 -1.33
N ALA A 281 27.82 -21.93 -2.29
CA ALA A 281 28.09 -22.13 -3.71
C ALA A 281 29.30 -21.33 -4.19
N ALA A 282 29.95 -21.81 -5.25
CA ALA A 282 31.03 -21.07 -5.92
C ALA A 282 30.53 -19.93 -6.83
N ASP A 283 29.27 -20.00 -7.28
CA ASP A 283 28.66 -19.11 -8.28
C ASP A 283 27.12 -19.21 -8.16
N ALA A 284 26.36 -18.16 -8.51
CA ALA A 284 24.91 -18.07 -8.33
C ALA A 284 24.10 -19.07 -9.21
N VAL A 285 24.71 -19.55 -10.30
CA VAL A 285 24.11 -20.60 -11.17
C VAL A 285 24.23 -22.01 -10.53
N LEU A 286 24.98 -22.15 -9.44
CA LEU A 286 25.23 -23.42 -8.75
C LEU A 286 24.51 -23.45 -7.40
N SER A 287 23.62 -24.43 -7.18
CA SER A 287 22.97 -24.60 -5.87
C SER A 287 23.92 -25.22 -4.84
N ALA A 288 24.09 -24.53 -3.70
CA ALA A 288 24.40 -25.13 -2.41
C ALA A 288 23.13 -25.76 -1.79
N GLN A 289 23.31 -26.73 -0.90
CA GLN A 289 22.20 -27.35 -0.16
C GLN A 289 22.56 -27.64 1.30
N VAL A 290 21.64 -27.31 2.21
CA VAL A 290 21.64 -27.77 3.60
C VAL A 290 20.35 -28.53 3.87
N ASN A 291 20.45 -29.86 4.00
CA ASN A 291 19.30 -30.76 4.10
C ASN A 291 19.22 -31.40 5.49
N ASN A 292 18.16 -31.14 6.27
CA ASN A 292 17.89 -31.88 7.51
C ASN A 292 16.64 -32.77 7.39
N SER A 293 16.85 -34.08 7.40
CA SER A 293 15.81 -35.11 7.57
C SER A 293 15.96 -35.90 8.87
N GLY A 294 17.05 -35.70 9.61
CA GLY A 294 17.30 -36.29 10.93
C GLY A 294 16.82 -35.40 12.08
N ILE A 295 17.50 -35.54 13.22
CA ILE A 295 17.30 -34.70 14.41
C ILE A 295 18.51 -33.80 14.57
N VAL A 296 18.27 -32.49 14.72
CA VAL A 296 19.23 -31.54 15.27
C VAL A 296 18.67 -31.02 16.59
N GLN A 297 19.45 -31.13 17.66
CA GLN A 297 19.06 -30.75 19.00
C GLN A 297 20.15 -29.90 19.66
N ALA A 298 19.77 -28.75 20.19
CA ALA A 298 20.58 -27.92 21.07
C ALA A 298 19.63 -27.24 22.06
N ARG A 299 19.13 -27.99 23.06
CA ARG A 299 18.19 -27.46 24.05
C ARG A 299 18.88 -26.43 24.95
N THR A 300 18.15 -25.41 25.41
CA THR A 300 18.66 -24.54 26.48
C THR A 300 18.87 -25.34 27.75
N LEU A 301 20.00 -25.13 28.42
CA LEU A 301 20.26 -25.63 29.76
C LEU A 301 20.34 -24.44 30.74
N SER A 302 19.43 -24.44 31.72
CA SER A 302 19.61 -23.70 32.98
C SER A 302 20.54 -24.49 33.91
N ASP A 303 21.39 -23.79 34.67
CA ASP A 303 22.41 -24.40 35.51
C ASP A 303 21.80 -25.35 36.57
N LEU A 304 21.98 -26.65 36.36
CA LEU A 304 21.47 -27.71 37.25
C LEU A 304 22.44 -28.04 38.41
N THR A 305 23.40 -27.15 38.68
CA THR A 305 24.29 -27.19 39.85
C THR A 305 23.62 -26.49 41.03
N GLY A 306 23.07 -27.26 41.96
CA GLY A 306 22.19 -26.77 43.04
C GLY A 306 22.85 -25.91 44.12
N ALA A 307 23.21 -24.67 43.79
CA ALA A 307 23.50 -23.59 44.72
C ALA A 307 22.84 -22.30 44.18
N ALA A 308 21.93 -21.70 44.96
CA ALA A 308 21.01 -20.69 44.44
C ALA A 308 21.61 -19.27 44.37
N ALA A 309 21.11 -18.50 43.40
CA ALA A 309 21.03 -17.03 43.37
C ALA A 309 22.33 -16.21 43.51
N ALA A 310 22.96 -15.93 42.35
CA ALA A 310 23.57 -14.61 42.08
C ALA A 310 23.67 -14.35 40.56
N HIS A 311 24.47 -15.16 39.85
CA HIS A 311 24.81 -14.95 38.44
C HIS A 311 24.88 -16.26 37.63
N GLY A 312 23.88 -17.14 37.77
CA GLY A 312 23.76 -18.37 36.95
C GLY A 312 23.61 -18.01 35.45
N THR A 313 24.42 -18.64 34.60
CA THR A 313 24.56 -18.24 33.19
C THR A 313 23.80 -19.21 32.29
N VAL A 314 22.52 -18.94 32.08
CA VAL A 314 21.63 -19.75 31.22
C VAL A 314 22.24 -19.92 29.83
N ARG A 315 22.59 -21.16 29.48
CA ARG A 315 23.17 -21.51 28.18
C ARG A 315 22.08 -21.72 27.15
N ILE A 316 21.68 -20.61 26.53
CA ILE A 316 20.72 -20.56 25.41
C ILE A 316 21.26 -21.42 24.26
N GLY A 317 20.52 -22.46 23.90
CA GLY A 317 20.89 -23.35 22.79
C GLY A 317 20.63 -22.70 21.43
N LYS A 318 21.52 -22.95 20.45
CA LYS A 318 21.43 -22.30 19.12
C LYS A 318 21.63 -23.28 17.96
N ILE A 319 20.76 -23.19 16.95
CA ILE A 319 20.82 -23.99 15.72
C ILE A 319 20.83 -23.04 14.51
N LYS A 320 21.81 -23.19 13.60
CA LYS A 320 21.88 -22.43 12.33
C LYS A 320 22.07 -23.36 11.13
N LEU A 321 21.17 -23.30 10.15
CA LEU A 321 21.23 -23.98 8.86
C LEU A 321 21.29 -22.91 7.75
N LEU A 322 22.41 -22.79 7.04
CA LEU A 322 22.66 -21.73 6.04
C LEU A 322 23.13 -22.29 4.69
N ALA A 323 22.36 -22.08 3.62
CA ALA A 323 22.69 -22.48 2.25
C ALA A 323 22.90 -21.27 1.34
N SER A 324 24.05 -20.61 1.45
CA SER A 324 24.39 -19.40 0.67
C SER A 324 24.66 -19.74 -0.80
N GLY A 325 23.93 -19.09 -1.72
CA GLY A 325 23.88 -19.51 -3.12
C GLY A 325 23.09 -20.80 -3.29
N GLY A 326 21.96 -21.00 -2.58
CA GLY A 326 21.45 -22.35 -2.38
C GLY A 326 20.05 -22.50 -1.80
N THR A 327 19.81 -23.68 -1.21
CA THR A 327 18.53 -24.04 -0.61
C THR A 327 18.70 -24.79 0.71
N THR A 328 18.08 -24.27 1.76
CA THR A 328 17.95 -24.95 3.06
C THR A 328 16.63 -25.70 3.08
N LYS A 329 16.65 -27.01 3.36
CA LYS A 329 15.45 -27.86 3.41
C LYS A 329 15.33 -28.58 4.74
N VAL A 330 14.19 -28.40 5.41
CA VAL A 330 13.86 -29.06 6.68
C VAL A 330 12.69 -30.02 6.49
N THR A 331 12.90 -31.27 6.89
CA THR A 331 11.92 -32.37 6.83
C THR A 331 11.89 -33.19 8.13
N GLY A 332 12.96 -33.13 8.94
CA GLY A 332 13.06 -33.75 10.26
C GLY A 332 12.91 -32.74 11.41
N LYS A 333 13.55 -33.01 12.55
CA LYS A 333 13.42 -32.20 13.78
C LYS A 333 14.53 -31.16 13.93
N LEU A 334 14.17 -29.94 14.35
CA LEU A 334 15.04 -28.93 14.95
C LEU A 334 14.54 -28.62 16.37
N ASP A 335 15.36 -28.84 17.40
CA ASP A 335 14.96 -28.75 18.81
C ASP A 335 15.92 -27.87 19.63
N ALA A 336 15.49 -26.63 19.87
CA ALA A 336 16.15 -25.69 20.77
C ALA A 336 15.23 -25.35 21.98
N SER A 337 14.43 -26.32 22.43
CA SER A 337 13.51 -26.13 23.56
C SER A 337 14.23 -25.93 24.91
N ALA A 338 13.52 -25.42 25.91
CA ALA A 338 13.96 -25.25 27.30
C ALA A 338 13.07 -26.08 28.27
N PRO A 339 13.08 -27.43 28.18
CA PRO A 339 12.15 -28.29 28.92
C PRO A 339 12.46 -28.39 30.42
N GLN A 340 13.67 -28.00 30.85
CA GLN A 340 14.08 -27.93 32.26
C GLN A 340 14.03 -26.48 32.79
N GLY A 341 13.34 -25.58 32.09
CA GLY A 341 13.27 -24.15 32.40
C GLY A 341 14.34 -23.30 31.71
N GLY A 342 14.21 -21.97 31.88
CA GLY A 342 14.98 -20.97 31.15
C GLY A 342 14.22 -20.39 29.94
N ARG A 343 14.87 -19.57 29.11
CA ARG A 343 14.29 -19.11 27.83
C ARG A 343 14.54 -20.15 26.73
N GLY A 344 13.58 -20.30 25.84
CA GLY A 344 13.75 -21.07 24.61
C GLY A 344 14.94 -20.60 23.76
N GLY A 345 15.55 -21.51 23.03
CA GLY A 345 16.71 -21.26 22.18
C GLY A 345 16.41 -20.56 20.86
N GLU A 346 17.43 -20.44 20.03
CA GLU A 346 17.37 -19.76 18.73
C GLU A 346 17.53 -20.77 17.59
N ILE A 347 16.68 -20.66 16.56
CA ILE A 347 16.77 -21.46 15.34
C ILE A 347 16.82 -20.52 14.13
N ASP A 348 17.84 -20.68 13.30
CA ASP A 348 18.06 -19.93 12.06
C ASP A 348 18.07 -20.92 10.89
N THR A 349 17.19 -20.69 9.91
CA THR A 349 17.10 -21.44 8.66
C THR A 349 17.14 -20.46 7.50
N SER A 350 18.29 -20.37 6.83
CA SER A 350 18.63 -19.28 5.90
C SER A 350 19.29 -19.77 4.59
N GLY A 351 19.33 -18.89 3.59
CA GLY A 351 19.85 -19.15 2.25
C GLY A 351 18.76 -18.99 1.17
N ASP A 352 19.19 -18.74 -0.07
CA ASP A 352 18.42 -18.12 -1.16
C ASP A 352 16.99 -18.64 -1.31
N ARG A 353 16.76 -19.94 -1.07
CA ARG A 353 15.43 -20.50 -0.79
C ARG A 353 15.44 -21.33 0.49
N VAL A 354 14.33 -21.27 1.24
CA VAL A 354 14.10 -22.18 2.37
C VAL A 354 12.83 -22.98 2.12
N LYS A 355 12.88 -24.31 2.28
CA LYS A 355 11.71 -25.20 2.14
C LYS A 355 11.46 -25.97 3.43
N ILE A 356 10.30 -25.79 4.04
CA ILE A 356 9.85 -26.48 5.26
C ILE A 356 8.72 -27.43 4.89
N ALA A 357 8.91 -28.73 5.10
CA ALA A 357 7.86 -29.72 4.86
C ALA A 357 6.93 -29.89 6.07
N ASP A 358 5.69 -30.32 5.83
CA ASP A 358 4.67 -30.57 6.86
C ASP A 358 5.05 -31.70 7.85
N SER A 359 6.08 -32.48 7.54
CA SER A 359 6.66 -33.50 8.42
C SER A 359 7.70 -32.97 9.40
N ALA A 360 8.16 -31.73 9.23
CA ALA A 360 9.19 -31.15 10.08
C ALA A 360 8.64 -30.79 11.46
N VAL A 361 9.50 -30.79 12.47
CA VAL A 361 9.14 -30.45 13.85
C VAL A 361 10.15 -29.45 14.38
N ILE A 362 9.73 -28.19 14.57
CA ILE A 362 10.62 -27.08 14.91
C ILE A 362 10.14 -26.48 16.24
N THR A 363 10.98 -26.52 17.27
CA THR A 363 10.57 -26.05 18.60
C THR A 363 11.66 -25.31 19.36
N THR A 364 11.24 -24.15 19.86
CA THR A 364 11.93 -23.26 20.80
C THR A 364 11.12 -23.10 22.09
N ALA A 365 10.21 -24.04 22.37
CA ALA A 365 9.29 -23.96 23.50
C ALA A 365 10.02 -23.90 24.85
N SER A 366 9.51 -23.11 25.81
CA SER A 366 9.95 -23.17 27.21
C SER A 366 8.84 -23.69 28.12
N ALA A 367 9.24 -24.41 29.18
CA ALA A 367 8.32 -24.89 30.20
C ALA A 367 7.97 -23.83 31.28
N THR A 368 8.85 -22.84 31.50
CA THR A 368 8.70 -21.86 32.61
C THR A 368 9.17 -20.44 32.28
N GLY A 369 9.65 -20.19 31.06
CA GLY A 369 10.09 -18.88 30.58
C GLY A 369 9.46 -18.53 29.23
N GLN A 370 10.00 -17.51 28.56
CA GLN A 370 9.59 -17.16 27.20
C GLN A 370 9.98 -18.27 26.21
N ASN A 371 9.11 -18.51 25.22
CA ASN A 371 9.49 -19.24 24.00
C ASN A 371 10.62 -18.48 23.29
N GLY A 372 11.44 -19.23 22.55
CA GLY A 372 12.52 -18.67 21.75
C GLY A 372 12.04 -18.09 20.42
N ASN A 373 12.96 -18.06 19.47
CA ASN A 373 12.76 -17.44 18.16
C ASN A 373 13.23 -18.39 17.05
N TRP A 374 12.39 -18.55 16.03
CA TRP A 374 12.74 -19.21 14.77
C TRP A 374 12.74 -18.18 13.64
N VAL A 375 13.87 -18.08 12.93
CA VAL A 375 14.07 -17.21 11.76
C VAL A 375 14.13 -18.04 10.48
N ILE A 376 13.37 -17.62 9.47
CA ILE A 376 13.37 -18.14 8.10
C ILE A 376 13.86 -17.00 7.20
N ASP A 377 15.03 -17.13 6.58
CA ASP A 377 15.67 -16.01 5.85
C ASP A 377 16.11 -16.40 4.41
N PRO A 378 15.22 -16.19 3.41
CA PRO A 378 15.44 -16.45 1.98
C PRO A 378 15.60 -15.16 1.13
N ASP A 379 15.50 -15.27 -0.20
CA ASP A 379 14.95 -14.23 -1.09
C ASP A 379 13.61 -14.74 -1.66
N GLY A 380 12.52 -14.02 -1.36
CA GLY A 380 11.16 -14.45 -1.62
C GLY A 380 10.67 -15.53 -0.64
N PHE A 381 9.43 -15.43 -0.16
CA PHE A 381 8.81 -16.52 0.60
C PHE A 381 7.30 -16.61 0.41
N THR A 382 6.82 -17.79 0.02
CA THR A 382 5.39 -18.05 -0.22
C THR A 382 4.82 -19.05 0.78
N ILE A 383 3.89 -18.62 1.62
CA ILE A 383 3.05 -19.49 2.45
C ILE A 383 1.87 -19.94 1.58
N ALA A 384 1.79 -21.22 1.22
CA ALA A 384 0.71 -21.75 0.37
C ALA A 384 0.43 -23.24 0.59
N ALA A 385 -0.84 -23.64 0.52
CA ALA A 385 -1.28 -25.04 0.69
C ALA A 385 -0.68 -26.01 -0.36
N ALA A 386 -0.26 -25.49 -1.52
CA ALA A 386 0.48 -26.22 -2.54
C ALA A 386 1.48 -25.29 -3.24
N GLY A 387 2.64 -25.81 -3.64
CA GLY A 387 3.68 -25.07 -4.36
C GLY A 387 4.56 -24.13 -3.50
N GLY A 388 4.05 -23.68 -2.35
CA GLY A 388 4.73 -22.78 -1.43
C GLY A 388 6.02 -23.32 -0.79
N ASP A 389 6.61 -22.49 0.07
CA ASP A 389 7.81 -22.76 0.85
C ASP A 389 7.50 -23.39 2.22
N ILE A 390 6.31 -23.12 2.73
CA ILE A 390 5.66 -23.74 3.88
C ILE A 390 4.13 -23.71 3.64
N THR A 391 3.39 -24.67 4.21
CA THR A 391 1.91 -24.57 4.24
C THR A 391 1.44 -23.69 5.40
N GLY A 392 0.28 -23.07 5.26
CA GLY A 392 -0.33 -22.27 6.33
C GLY A 392 -0.65 -23.13 7.56
N ALA A 393 -1.08 -24.38 7.36
CA ALA A 393 -1.27 -25.36 8.42
C ALA A 393 0.03 -25.70 9.19
N MET A 394 1.16 -25.86 8.49
CA MET A 394 2.46 -26.12 9.12
C MET A 394 2.93 -24.89 9.92
N LEU A 395 2.82 -23.68 9.36
CA LEU A 395 3.17 -22.43 10.05
C LEU A 395 2.28 -22.19 11.29
N SER A 396 0.97 -22.43 11.17
CA SER A 396 0.00 -22.42 12.28
C SER A 396 0.47 -23.30 13.44
N SER A 397 0.89 -24.54 13.14
CA SER A 397 1.40 -25.46 14.15
C SER A 397 2.72 -25.00 14.79
N GLN A 398 3.58 -24.27 14.06
CA GLN A 398 4.85 -23.79 14.64
C GLN A 398 4.63 -22.55 15.52
N LEU A 399 3.72 -21.64 15.14
CA LEU A 399 3.31 -20.50 15.99
C LEU A 399 2.70 -20.96 17.33
N GLY A 400 2.18 -22.18 17.40
CA GLY A 400 1.77 -22.83 18.66
C GLY A 400 2.89 -23.07 19.68
N SER A 401 4.18 -22.91 19.33
CA SER A 401 5.30 -23.04 20.30
C SER A 401 6.54 -22.18 20.03
N ASN A 402 6.50 -21.31 19.01
CA ASN A 402 7.62 -20.47 18.59
C ASN A 402 7.13 -19.05 18.28
N ASN A 403 7.98 -18.05 18.49
CA ASN A 403 7.87 -16.78 17.76
C ASN A 403 8.58 -16.96 16.41
N VAL A 404 7.92 -16.59 15.31
CA VAL A 404 8.40 -16.88 13.95
C VAL A 404 8.66 -15.59 13.19
N THR A 405 9.88 -15.42 12.70
CA THR A 405 10.26 -14.32 11.82
C THR A 405 10.57 -14.88 10.43
N ILE A 406 9.85 -14.41 9.41
CA ILE A 406 10.18 -14.62 8.00
C ILE A 406 10.82 -13.33 7.50
N LEU A 407 12.04 -13.42 6.98
CA LEU A 407 12.95 -12.30 6.73
C LEU A 407 13.55 -12.44 5.33
N SER A 408 12.92 -11.88 4.30
CA SER A 408 13.42 -11.99 2.92
C SER A 408 14.56 -10.99 2.66
N THR A 409 15.75 -11.19 3.26
CA THR A 409 16.87 -10.21 3.19
C THR A 409 18.24 -10.76 2.82
N SER A 410 18.48 -12.09 2.88
CA SER A 410 19.83 -12.65 2.66
C SER A 410 20.09 -13.26 1.28
N GLY A 411 19.05 -13.55 0.50
CA GLY A 411 19.22 -14.03 -0.88
C GLY A 411 19.52 -12.88 -1.85
N GLY A 412 20.54 -13.05 -2.70
CA GLY A 412 20.98 -12.02 -3.66
C GLY A 412 20.19 -12.01 -4.98
N GLY A 413 18.88 -12.23 -4.93
CA GLY A 413 18.01 -12.32 -6.11
C GLY A 413 17.13 -11.09 -6.31
N SER A 414 15.87 -11.31 -6.67
CA SER A 414 14.96 -10.25 -7.12
C SER A 414 13.47 -10.55 -6.87
N ASP A 415 13.16 -11.53 -6.01
CA ASP A 415 11.77 -11.83 -5.65
C ASP A 415 11.37 -10.88 -4.51
N GLY A 416 12.09 -10.93 -3.38
CA GLY A 416 12.02 -9.98 -2.27
C GLY A 416 10.70 -9.94 -1.48
N ASP A 417 9.64 -10.50 -2.05
CA ASP A 417 8.25 -10.48 -1.58
C ASP A 417 7.96 -11.57 -0.55
N ILE A 418 7.02 -11.29 0.37
CA ILE A 418 6.40 -12.31 1.22
C ILE A 418 4.92 -12.44 0.86
N ASN A 419 4.53 -13.63 0.39
CA ASN A 419 3.20 -13.93 -0.11
C ASN A 419 2.45 -14.89 0.83
N VAL A 420 1.34 -14.43 1.42
CA VAL A 420 0.45 -15.24 2.27
C VAL A 420 -0.75 -15.69 1.44
N ASN A 421 -0.69 -16.92 0.92
CA ASN A 421 -1.69 -17.50 0.01
C ASN A 421 -2.44 -18.70 0.64
N ASP A 422 -2.33 -18.90 1.96
CA ASP A 422 -2.99 -19.97 2.72
C ASP A 422 -3.25 -19.53 4.18
N LEU A 423 -4.21 -20.19 4.83
CA LEU A 423 -4.72 -19.87 6.16
C LEU A 423 -3.67 -20.10 7.25
N VAL A 424 -3.40 -19.09 8.09
CA VAL A 424 -2.50 -19.21 9.26
C VAL A 424 -3.25 -18.85 10.53
N ASN A 425 -3.54 -19.85 11.38
CA ASN A 425 -4.31 -19.69 12.61
C ASN A 425 -3.52 -20.17 13.83
N TRP A 426 -3.35 -19.31 14.84
CA TRP A 426 -2.69 -19.64 16.10
C TRP A 426 -3.46 -19.09 17.30
N SER A 427 -3.44 -19.79 18.44
CA SER A 427 -4.18 -19.42 19.66
C SER A 427 -3.29 -19.03 20.84
N GLN A 428 -1.98 -18.99 20.62
CA GLN A 428 -0.97 -18.68 21.64
C GLN A 428 -0.56 -17.22 21.59
N ASN A 429 0.01 -16.73 22.69
CA ASN A 429 0.57 -15.39 22.80
C ASN A 429 1.99 -15.36 22.19
N THR A 430 2.03 -15.59 20.89
CA THR A 430 3.23 -15.63 20.04
C THR A 430 3.08 -14.69 18.86
N THR A 431 4.21 -14.21 18.34
CA THR A 431 4.28 -13.25 17.24
C THR A 431 4.67 -13.93 15.92
N LEU A 432 3.97 -13.59 14.85
CA LEU A 432 4.42 -13.76 13.47
C LEU A 432 4.98 -12.43 12.96
N THR A 433 6.24 -12.41 12.54
CA THR A 433 6.88 -11.25 11.92
C THR A 433 7.21 -11.58 10.47
N LEU A 434 6.72 -10.77 9.53
CA LEU A 434 7.06 -10.82 8.11
C LEU A 434 7.86 -9.56 7.78
N THR A 435 9.08 -9.72 7.26
CA THR A 435 9.94 -8.62 6.81
C THR A 435 10.41 -8.89 5.39
N ALA A 436 9.91 -8.13 4.42
CA ALA A 436 10.21 -8.24 2.99
C ALA A 436 11.16 -7.12 2.53
N THR A 437 12.04 -7.43 1.59
CA THR A 437 12.83 -6.39 0.89
C THR A 437 11.97 -5.66 -0.15
N ASN A 438 11.01 -6.35 -0.75
CA ASN A 438 9.99 -5.76 -1.63
C ASN A 438 8.65 -5.67 -0.86
N ALA A 439 7.58 -6.31 -1.35
CA ALA A 439 6.22 -6.18 -0.82
C ALA A 439 5.81 -7.32 0.13
N ILE A 440 4.73 -7.11 0.89
CA ILE A 440 4.03 -8.15 1.64
C ILE A 440 2.59 -8.24 1.11
N ASN A 441 2.22 -9.40 0.58
CA ASN A 441 0.90 -9.64 -0.01
C ASN A 441 0.09 -10.62 0.86
N VAL A 442 -0.91 -10.11 1.58
CA VAL A 442 -1.83 -10.89 2.42
C VAL A 442 -3.07 -11.27 1.60
N ASN A 443 -2.99 -12.41 0.92
CA ASN A 443 -4.04 -12.94 0.04
C ASN A 443 -4.89 -14.03 0.73
N ALA A 444 -4.65 -14.29 2.01
CA ALA A 444 -5.36 -15.27 2.84
C ALA A 444 -5.37 -14.85 4.32
N VAL A 445 -6.22 -15.49 5.12
CA VAL A 445 -6.50 -15.11 6.52
C VAL A 445 -5.36 -15.48 7.49
N LEU A 446 -5.04 -14.54 8.37
CA LEU A 446 -4.09 -14.60 9.48
C LEU A 446 -4.84 -14.38 10.81
N THR A 447 -5.15 -15.44 11.56
CA THR A 447 -5.89 -15.36 12.84
C THR A 447 -5.03 -15.74 14.04
N GLY A 448 -4.67 -14.75 14.86
CA GLY A 448 -4.06 -14.93 16.17
C GLY A 448 -5.09 -14.77 17.29
N SER A 449 -5.73 -15.85 17.73
CA SER A 449 -6.77 -15.81 18.77
C SER A 449 -6.24 -15.76 20.22
N GLY A 450 -4.92 -15.62 20.41
CA GLY A 450 -4.31 -15.40 21.73
C GLY A 450 -4.46 -13.95 22.18
N THR A 451 -4.66 -13.69 23.47
CA THR A 451 -4.84 -12.33 24.03
C THR A 451 -3.59 -11.45 23.91
N GLY A 452 -2.43 -12.05 23.63
CA GLY A 452 -1.18 -11.38 23.27
C GLY A 452 -0.61 -11.93 21.97
N SER A 453 -1.46 -12.28 21.00
CA SER A 453 -1.03 -12.57 19.64
C SER A 453 -0.51 -11.29 18.97
N GLY A 454 0.52 -11.43 18.14
CA GLY A 454 1.08 -10.31 17.40
C GLY A 454 1.32 -10.64 15.94
N LEU A 455 1.02 -9.69 15.06
CA LEU A 455 1.42 -9.70 13.67
C LEU A 455 2.25 -8.44 13.37
N VAL A 456 3.43 -8.63 12.80
CA VAL A 456 4.29 -7.52 12.37
C VAL A 456 4.60 -7.70 10.89
N LEU A 457 4.33 -6.67 10.09
CA LEU A 457 4.57 -6.63 8.65
C LEU A 457 5.52 -5.47 8.36
N ASN A 458 6.68 -5.73 7.76
CA ASN A 458 7.65 -4.71 7.35
C ASN A 458 8.00 -4.90 5.87
N ALA A 459 7.52 -4.04 4.98
CA ALA A 459 7.83 -4.08 3.56
C ALA A 459 8.81 -2.96 3.18
N GLY A 460 9.79 -3.27 2.32
CA GLY A 460 10.65 -2.25 1.70
C GLY A 460 9.91 -1.45 0.62
N THR A 461 8.91 -2.05 -0.01
CA THR A 461 7.85 -1.35 -0.77
C THR A 461 6.53 -1.45 -0.02
N ASP A 462 5.55 -2.19 -0.53
CA ASP A 462 4.14 -2.04 -0.15
C ASP A 462 3.63 -3.16 0.79
N VAL A 463 2.63 -2.84 1.61
CA VAL A 463 1.85 -3.85 2.37
C VAL A 463 0.44 -3.92 1.79
N ASN A 464 0.09 -5.05 1.15
CA ASN A 464 -1.16 -5.27 0.44
C ASN A 464 -2.05 -6.27 1.19
N VAL A 465 -3.21 -5.82 1.68
CA VAL A 465 -4.21 -6.64 2.37
C VAL A 465 -5.35 -6.93 1.39
N ASN A 466 -5.31 -8.11 0.78
CA ASN A 466 -6.10 -8.45 -0.42
C ASN A 466 -7.23 -9.46 -0.17
N ALA A 467 -7.35 -10.00 1.05
CA ALA A 467 -8.41 -10.92 1.43
C ALA A 467 -9.34 -10.31 2.49
N PRO A 468 -10.66 -10.54 2.43
CA PRO A 468 -11.59 -9.99 3.41
C PRO A 468 -11.44 -10.67 4.78
N SER A 469 -11.68 -9.92 5.86
CA SER A 469 -11.55 -10.34 7.26
C SER A 469 -10.21 -11.03 7.57
N SER A 470 -9.14 -10.68 6.83
CA SER A 470 -7.91 -11.47 6.78
C SER A 470 -6.93 -11.18 7.89
N LEU A 471 -7.13 -10.14 8.68
CA LEU A 471 -6.33 -9.82 9.86
C LEU A 471 -7.20 -9.98 11.10
N GLN A 472 -6.86 -10.91 12.00
CA GLN A 472 -7.62 -11.18 13.23
C GLN A 472 -6.65 -11.42 14.39
N VAL A 473 -6.07 -10.34 14.93
CA VAL A 473 -4.96 -10.38 15.91
C VAL A 473 -5.10 -9.32 17.01
N ALA A 474 -4.60 -9.61 18.21
CA ALA A 474 -4.65 -8.69 19.35
C ALA A 474 -3.73 -7.46 19.17
N SER A 475 -2.64 -7.61 18.40
CA SER A 475 -1.78 -6.49 18.00
C SER A 475 -1.31 -6.65 16.55
N LEU A 476 -1.32 -5.54 15.81
CA LEU A 476 -0.84 -5.44 14.43
C LEU A 476 0.06 -4.21 14.28
N VAL A 477 1.24 -4.40 13.69
CA VAL A 477 2.08 -3.30 13.21
C VAL A 477 2.46 -3.58 11.76
N ALA A 478 2.02 -2.73 10.85
CA ALA A 478 2.36 -2.77 9.44
C ALA A 478 3.13 -1.50 9.05
N THR A 479 4.32 -1.68 8.48
CA THR A 479 5.20 -0.60 8.02
C THR A 479 5.59 -0.87 6.57
N ALA A 480 5.36 0.11 5.70
CA ALA A 480 5.72 0.11 4.28
C ALA A 480 6.74 1.21 3.99
N GLY A 481 7.72 0.94 3.11
CA GLY A 481 8.55 1.97 2.49
C GLY A 481 7.85 2.67 1.32
N GLY A 482 6.92 1.95 0.69
CA GLY A 482 5.89 2.46 -0.22
C GLY A 482 4.55 2.59 0.51
N ASP A 483 3.47 2.14 -0.13
CA ASP A 483 2.09 2.33 0.35
C ASP A 483 1.57 1.16 1.22
N VAL A 484 0.60 1.46 2.08
CA VAL A 484 -0.26 0.44 2.69
C VAL A 484 -1.59 0.41 1.94
N ASN A 485 -1.97 -0.74 1.39
CA ASN A 485 -3.18 -0.91 0.59
C ASN A 485 -4.14 -1.90 1.28
N ILE A 486 -5.30 -1.41 1.75
CA ILE A 486 -6.39 -2.24 2.26
C ILE A 486 -7.37 -2.45 1.10
N ASN A 487 -7.20 -3.57 0.38
CA ASN A 487 -7.86 -3.88 -0.89
C ASN A 487 -9.10 -4.79 -0.76
N ALA A 488 -9.42 -5.23 0.45
CA ALA A 488 -10.58 -6.05 0.76
C ALA A 488 -11.07 -5.77 2.20
N ALA A 489 -12.38 -5.89 2.43
CA ALA A 489 -13.03 -5.47 3.66
C ALA A 489 -12.44 -6.10 4.94
N GLN A 490 -12.21 -5.31 5.98
CA GLN A 490 -11.73 -5.78 7.29
C GLN A 490 -12.73 -5.46 8.40
N ASP A 491 -12.92 -6.40 9.32
CA ASP A 491 -13.79 -6.24 10.48
C ASP A 491 -13.12 -6.78 11.76
N TRP A 492 -13.23 -6.08 12.90
CA TRP A 492 -12.84 -6.66 14.20
C TRP A 492 -13.62 -6.11 15.41
N THR A 493 -13.93 -7.00 16.35
CA THR A 493 -14.68 -6.70 17.58
C THR A 493 -13.86 -6.85 18.87
N THR A 494 -12.65 -7.42 18.77
CA THR A 494 -11.75 -7.60 19.91
C THR A 494 -10.89 -6.36 20.10
N ALA A 495 -10.79 -5.86 21.33
CA ALA A 495 -9.93 -4.73 21.66
C ALA A 495 -8.45 -5.07 21.37
N GLY A 496 -7.86 -4.35 20.42
CA GLY A 496 -6.45 -4.47 20.04
C GLY A 496 -5.87 -3.14 19.59
N SER A 497 -4.56 -3.11 19.34
CA SER A 497 -3.87 -1.96 18.79
C SER A 497 -3.33 -2.30 17.41
N TRP A 498 -3.87 -1.66 16.37
CA TRP A 498 -3.48 -1.87 14.98
C TRP A 498 -2.88 -0.59 14.43
N SER A 499 -1.63 -0.65 13.95
CA SER A 499 -0.91 0.50 13.41
C SER A 499 -0.45 0.23 11.98
N PHE A 500 -0.83 1.10 11.05
CA PHE A 500 -0.39 1.11 9.67
C PHE A 500 0.46 2.36 9.42
N SER A 501 1.62 2.19 8.79
CA SER A 501 2.54 3.29 8.46
C SER A 501 3.10 3.12 7.04
N GLY A 502 3.11 4.17 6.23
CA GLY A 502 3.58 4.11 4.84
C GLY A 502 3.63 5.49 4.18
N ALA A 503 4.03 5.53 2.90
CA ALA A 503 4.03 6.76 2.10
C ALA A 503 2.59 7.31 1.98
N ASN A 504 1.67 6.49 1.50
CA ASN A 504 0.22 6.69 1.62
C ASN A 504 -0.43 5.46 2.29
N ILE A 505 -1.67 5.66 2.74
CA ILE A 505 -2.55 4.59 3.23
C ILE A 505 -3.82 4.64 2.38
N ASN A 506 -4.08 3.58 1.62
CA ASN A 506 -5.16 3.49 0.65
C ASN A 506 -6.23 2.51 1.17
N VAL A 507 -7.40 3.03 1.51
CA VAL A 507 -8.55 2.26 2.00
C VAL A 507 -9.52 2.06 0.83
N ASN A 508 -9.44 0.90 0.20
CA ASN A 508 -10.12 0.59 -1.07
C ASN A 508 -11.38 -0.29 -0.90
N ASP A 509 -11.62 -0.80 0.31
CA ASP A 509 -12.83 -1.55 0.72
C ASP A 509 -13.11 -1.27 2.21
N THR A 510 -14.23 -1.74 2.78
CA THR A 510 -14.71 -1.27 4.09
C THR A 510 -13.83 -1.67 5.28
N VAL A 511 -13.80 -0.86 6.34
CA VAL A 511 -13.03 -1.14 7.56
C VAL A 511 -13.87 -0.84 8.80
N ASP A 512 -14.39 -1.88 9.46
CA ASP A 512 -15.36 -1.75 10.55
C ASP A 512 -14.81 -2.29 11.89
N TRP A 513 -14.77 -1.47 12.94
CA TRP A 513 -14.28 -1.90 14.25
C TRP A 513 -15.05 -1.31 15.43
N SER A 514 -15.29 -2.14 16.46
CA SER A 514 -16.08 -1.76 17.64
C SER A 514 -15.25 -1.56 18.92
N ALA A 515 -13.95 -1.81 18.88
CA ALA A 515 -13.07 -1.76 20.04
C ALA A 515 -11.60 -1.58 19.67
N GLY A 516 -10.83 -0.98 20.59
CA GLY A 516 -9.39 -0.78 20.41
C GLY A 516 -9.05 0.47 19.59
N THR A 517 -7.79 0.57 19.17
CA THR A 517 -7.29 1.75 18.45
C THR A 517 -6.70 1.34 17.10
N LEU A 518 -7.25 1.96 16.05
CA LEU A 518 -6.66 1.98 14.73
C LEU A 518 -5.77 3.22 14.61
N THR A 519 -4.52 3.05 14.20
CA THR A 519 -3.56 4.12 13.98
C THR A 519 -3.11 4.12 12.52
N LEU A 520 -3.27 5.24 11.82
CA LEU A 520 -2.91 5.44 10.41
C LEU A 520 -1.85 6.55 10.31
N ASN A 521 -0.60 6.20 9.97
CA ASN A 521 0.50 7.14 9.81
C ASN A 521 0.94 7.21 8.34
N ALA A 522 0.35 8.11 7.56
CA ALA A 522 0.80 8.38 6.19
C ALA A 522 1.93 9.41 6.19
N ALA A 523 2.90 9.28 5.29
CA ALA A 523 3.84 10.37 4.99
C ALA A 523 3.17 11.49 4.18
N SER A 524 2.21 11.14 3.33
CA SER A 524 1.34 12.05 2.57
C SER A 524 -0.13 11.79 2.85
N PHE A 525 -0.81 10.92 2.09
CA PHE A 525 -2.27 10.83 2.12
C PHE A 525 -2.83 9.56 2.78
N ILE A 526 -3.97 9.72 3.45
CA ILE A 526 -4.90 8.65 3.80
C ILE A 526 -6.06 8.73 2.79
N ASN A 527 -5.99 7.96 1.71
CA ASN A 527 -6.98 7.96 0.63
C ASN A 527 -8.15 7.03 1.01
N LEU A 528 -9.35 7.57 1.10
CA LEU A 528 -10.57 6.80 1.42
C LEU A 528 -11.40 6.62 0.15
N ASN A 529 -11.32 5.44 -0.46
CA ASN A 529 -12.16 5.04 -1.59
C ASN A 529 -13.39 4.22 -1.13
N ALA A 530 -13.45 3.86 0.15
CA ALA A 530 -14.54 3.14 0.81
C ALA A 530 -14.86 3.70 2.21
N VAL A 531 -15.84 3.11 2.89
CA VAL A 531 -16.31 3.54 4.22
C VAL A 531 -15.52 2.86 5.33
N MET A 532 -15.10 3.64 6.33
CA MET A 532 -14.58 3.16 7.60
C MET A 532 -15.64 3.37 8.71
N THR A 533 -15.82 2.43 9.63
CA THR A 533 -16.81 2.54 10.72
C THR A 533 -16.19 2.25 12.09
N ALA A 534 -16.14 3.25 12.97
CA ALA A 534 -15.65 3.13 14.34
C ALA A 534 -16.82 3.14 15.36
N SER A 535 -17.25 1.98 15.83
CA SER A 535 -18.39 1.86 16.76
C SER A 535 -18.02 1.69 18.23
N ASP A 536 -19.00 1.87 19.12
CA ASP A 536 -18.97 1.50 20.55
C ASP A 536 -17.80 2.07 21.37
N GLN A 537 -16.64 1.39 21.39
CA GLN A 537 -15.42 1.78 22.13
C GLN A 537 -14.17 1.85 21.22
N ALA A 538 -14.37 1.99 19.91
CA ALA A 538 -13.32 2.18 18.92
C ALA A 538 -12.73 3.60 18.95
N SER A 539 -11.42 3.71 18.76
CA SER A 539 -10.71 4.96 18.50
C SER A 539 -9.96 4.92 17.16
N LEU A 540 -9.86 6.09 16.51
CA LEU A 540 -8.98 6.36 15.38
C LEU A 540 -7.91 7.38 15.75
N VAL A 541 -6.66 7.09 15.41
CA VAL A 541 -5.53 8.03 15.42
C VAL A 541 -5.01 8.17 14.00
N ALA A 542 -4.98 9.38 13.45
CA ALA A 542 -4.45 9.66 12.12
C ALA A 542 -3.27 10.63 12.18
N THR A 543 -2.22 10.35 11.43
CA THR A 543 -1.05 11.23 11.26
C THR A 543 -0.75 11.36 9.77
N TYR A 544 -0.55 12.59 9.30
CA TYR A 544 -0.22 12.90 7.91
C TYR A 544 0.49 14.26 7.78
N ASN A 545 1.16 14.49 6.65
CA ASN A 545 1.77 15.79 6.37
C ASN A 545 0.72 16.88 6.21
N THR A 546 0.80 17.93 7.03
CA THR A 546 -0.12 19.08 7.04
C THR A 546 0.36 20.27 6.20
N ALA A 547 1.53 20.17 5.57
CA ALA A 547 2.04 21.24 4.71
C ALA A 547 1.23 21.36 3.42
N ILE A 548 1.12 22.60 2.93
CA ILE A 548 0.67 22.94 1.58
C ILE A 548 1.87 23.41 0.75
N ASP A 549 1.83 23.23 -0.56
CA ASP A 549 2.79 23.87 -1.46
C ASP A 549 2.66 25.40 -1.37
N GLN A 550 3.80 26.08 -1.28
CA GLN A 550 3.90 27.54 -1.20
C GLN A 550 4.80 28.12 -2.30
N THR A 551 5.02 27.35 -3.38
CA THR A 551 5.91 27.73 -4.48
C THR A 551 5.43 29.01 -5.17
N LEU A 552 6.33 30.00 -5.23
CA LEU A 552 6.17 31.26 -5.96
C LEU A 552 7.01 31.24 -7.24
N ASP A 553 6.62 32.03 -8.23
CA ASP A 553 7.42 32.27 -9.42
C ASP A 553 8.50 33.35 -9.21
N ALA A 554 9.24 33.69 -10.28
CA ALA A 554 10.33 34.66 -10.23
C ALA A 554 9.86 36.12 -9.98
N ASP A 555 8.58 36.42 -10.20
CA ASP A 555 7.97 37.73 -9.93
C ASP A 555 7.31 37.78 -8.53
N GLY A 556 7.41 36.69 -7.74
CA GLY A 556 6.86 36.58 -6.40
C GLY A 556 5.37 36.21 -6.35
N VAL A 557 4.82 35.71 -7.46
CA VAL A 557 3.41 35.36 -7.60
C VAL A 557 3.19 33.88 -7.25
N ALA A 558 2.08 33.57 -6.57
CA ALA A 558 1.66 32.20 -6.30
C ALA A 558 1.57 31.38 -7.60
N THR A 559 2.31 30.26 -7.69
CA THR A 559 2.24 29.39 -8.86
C THR A 559 0.91 28.63 -8.93
N SER A 560 0.64 27.95 -10.05
CA SER A 560 -0.57 27.13 -10.18
C SER A 560 -0.63 25.94 -9.21
N THR A 561 0.45 25.57 -8.51
CA THR A 561 0.43 24.53 -7.46
C THR A 561 0.42 25.13 -6.05
N TYR A 562 0.47 26.45 -5.88
CA TYR A 562 0.37 27.08 -4.58
C TYR A 562 -0.98 26.74 -3.91
N GLY A 563 -0.92 26.22 -2.69
CA GLY A 563 -2.08 25.78 -1.90
C GLY A 563 -2.30 24.27 -1.89
N GLU A 564 -1.72 23.52 -2.83
CA GLU A 564 -1.86 22.06 -2.94
C GLU A 564 -1.42 21.35 -1.64
N PRO A 565 -2.29 20.59 -0.95
CA PRO A 565 -1.88 19.78 0.20
C PRO A 565 -0.82 18.76 -0.18
N LEU A 566 0.21 18.65 0.66
CA LEU A 566 1.26 17.63 0.55
C LEU A 566 0.93 16.35 1.35
N GLY A 567 -0.26 16.33 1.97
CA GLY A 567 -0.86 15.22 2.70
C GLY A 567 -2.26 15.57 3.22
N GLY A 568 -2.93 14.60 3.84
CA GLY A 568 -4.31 14.75 4.30
C GLY A 568 -5.08 13.44 4.41
N ILE A 569 -6.24 13.46 5.07
CA ILE A 569 -7.32 12.54 4.70
C ILE A 569 -7.86 13.02 3.35
N LYS A 570 -8.17 12.09 2.45
CA LYS A 570 -8.64 12.38 1.10
C LYS A 570 -9.79 11.44 0.72
N PRO A 571 -11.04 11.84 0.99
CA PRO A 571 -12.21 11.06 0.61
C PRO A 571 -12.46 11.11 -0.91
N LEU A 572 -12.88 9.98 -1.47
CA LEU A 572 -13.27 9.86 -2.87
C LEU A 572 -14.58 10.62 -3.12
N TYR A 573 -14.52 11.62 -3.99
CA TYR A 573 -15.68 12.41 -4.44
C TYR A 573 -16.41 11.69 -5.58
N ASP A 574 -17.73 11.56 -5.47
CA ASP A 574 -18.59 11.18 -6.59
C ASP A 574 -19.27 12.42 -7.18
N SER A 575 -18.86 12.77 -8.40
CA SER A 575 -19.45 13.85 -9.19
C SER A 575 -20.90 13.59 -9.67
N ALA A 576 -21.37 12.35 -9.62
CA ALA A 576 -22.75 12.00 -10.02
C ALA A 576 -23.77 12.28 -8.91
N THR A 577 -23.45 11.99 -7.65
CA THR A 577 -24.26 12.41 -6.49
C THR A 577 -23.95 13.83 -6.02
N GLY A 578 -22.72 14.31 -6.27
CA GLY A 578 -22.20 15.54 -5.70
C GLY A 578 -21.71 15.40 -4.25
N THR A 579 -21.44 14.17 -3.80
CA THR A 579 -21.07 13.83 -2.41
C THR A 579 -19.81 12.98 -2.33
N TYR A 580 -19.19 12.90 -1.16
CA TYR A 580 -18.12 11.93 -0.91
C TYR A 580 -18.69 10.53 -0.66
N VAL A 581 -18.03 9.51 -1.21
CA VAL A 581 -18.42 8.09 -1.08
C VAL A 581 -17.51 7.30 -0.13
N GLY A 582 -16.22 7.66 -0.08
CA GLY A 582 -15.33 7.23 1.00
C GLY A 582 -15.42 8.20 2.18
N ARG A 583 -15.52 7.66 3.40
CA ARG A 583 -15.72 8.46 4.64
C ARG A 583 -15.39 7.67 5.91
N ILE A 584 -15.39 8.32 7.08
CA ILE A 584 -15.17 7.68 8.38
C ILE A 584 -16.38 7.90 9.32
N ASP A 585 -17.28 6.92 9.39
CA ASP A 585 -18.44 6.93 10.29
C ASP A 585 -18.06 6.57 11.75
N PHE A 586 -18.66 7.26 12.72
CA PHE A 586 -18.54 7.00 14.16
C PHE A 586 -19.91 6.65 14.77
N VAL A 587 -20.29 5.38 14.68
CA VAL A 587 -21.67 4.92 14.96
C VAL A 587 -21.82 4.42 16.40
N ASN A 588 -22.71 5.04 17.19
CA ASN A 588 -22.90 4.76 18.63
C ASN A 588 -21.60 4.86 19.46
N ASN A 589 -20.60 5.59 18.97
CA ASN A 589 -19.29 5.64 19.59
C ASN A 589 -19.34 6.40 20.93
N SER A 590 -18.70 5.83 21.95
CA SER A 590 -18.64 6.36 23.31
C SER A 590 -17.24 6.22 23.92
N ALA A 591 -16.20 6.12 23.09
CA ALA A 591 -14.81 6.17 23.52
C ALA A 591 -14.46 7.57 24.06
N ALA A 592 -13.57 7.65 25.05
CA ALA A 592 -13.18 8.92 25.67
C ALA A 592 -12.35 9.84 24.76
N ALA A 593 -11.67 9.27 23.76
CA ALA A 593 -10.95 9.96 22.70
C ALA A 593 -11.19 9.19 21.39
N PRO A 594 -12.34 9.39 20.72
CA PRO A 594 -12.73 8.58 19.58
C PRO A 594 -11.93 8.92 18.32
N LEU A 595 -11.52 10.18 18.17
CA LEU A 595 -10.74 10.66 17.04
C LEU A 595 -9.60 11.58 17.50
N THR A 596 -8.39 11.31 17.02
CA THR A 596 -7.23 12.18 17.15
C THR A 596 -6.54 12.31 15.80
N ILE A 597 -6.29 13.54 15.32
CA ILE A 597 -5.61 13.80 14.05
C ILE A 597 -4.40 14.72 14.28
N ASN A 598 -3.22 14.28 13.86
CA ASN A 598 -1.93 14.98 14.03
C ASN A 598 -1.68 15.44 15.49
N GLY A 599 -2.04 14.57 16.44
CA GLY A 599 -1.91 14.81 17.89
C GLY A 599 -3.04 15.61 18.54
N ASN A 600 -3.98 16.17 17.77
CA ASN A 600 -5.11 16.95 18.28
C ASN A 600 -6.35 16.06 18.42
N ALA A 601 -7.03 16.11 19.57
CA ALA A 601 -8.29 15.40 19.78
C ALA A 601 -9.47 16.17 19.18
N TYR A 602 -10.39 15.47 18.49
CA TYR A 602 -11.52 16.08 17.79
C TYR A 602 -12.84 15.88 18.54
N THR A 603 -13.65 16.94 18.59
CA THR A 603 -15.04 16.88 19.08
C THR A 603 -15.93 16.33 17.98
N LEU A 604 -16.55 15.18 18.22
CA LEU A 604 -17.47 14.54 17.27
C LEU A 604 -18.87 15.17 17.31
N ILE A 605 -19.39 15.51 16.13
CA ILE A 605 -20.71 16.11 15.92
C ILE A 605 -21.64 15.04 15.35
N THR A 606 -22.69 14.66 16.10
CA THR A 606 -23.65 13.61 15.70
C THR A 606 -25.03 14.15 15.29
N SER A 607 -25.24 15.47 15.34
CA SER A 607 -26.52 16.10 14.98
C SER A 607 -26.36 17.58 14.56
N VAL A 608 -27.25 18.08 13.69
CA VAL A 608 -27.26 19.52 13.32
C VAL A 608 -27.60 20.40 14.52
N SER A 609 -28.34 19.89 15.51
CA SER A 609 -28.60 20.58 16.78
C SER A 609 -27.36 20.73 17.67
N GLN A 610 -26.36 19.87 17.54
CA GLN A 610 -25.05 20.11 18.17
C GLN A 610 -24.23 21.09 17.34
N LEU A 611 -24.28 20.99 16.01
CA LEU A 611 -23.56 21.87 15.08
C LEU A 611 -23.94 23.34 15.24
N ASP A 612 -25.24 23.64 15.30
CA ASP A 612 -25.79 24.98 15.55
C ASP A 612 -25.34 25.54 16.91
N MET A 613 -25.40 24.71 17.96
CA MET A 613 -25.04 25.13 19.32
C MET A 613 -23.51 25.20 19.59
N LEU A 614 -22.64 24.94 18.62
CA LEU A 614 -21.17 24.92 18.85
C LEU A 614 -20.62 26.28 19.28
N ASP A 615 -21.15 27.37 18.74
CA ASP A 615 -20.73 28.73 19.08
C ASP A 615 -21.52 29.33 20.27
N GLY A 616 -22.42 28.56 20.90
CA GLY A 616 -23.24 28.98 22.02
C GLY A 616 -24.57 29.63 21.64
N LYS A 617 -24.83 29.90 20.36
CA LYS A 617 -26.10 30.43 19.86
C LYS A 617 -27.02 29.32 19.35
N ASN A 618 -28.33 29.57 19.40
CA ASN A 618 -29.33 28.78 18.69
C ASN A 618 -29.84 29.59 17.48
N SER A 619 -29.53 29.17 16.25
CA SER A 619 -29.93 29.94 15.06
C SER A 619 -31.41 29.76 14.70
N VAL A 620 -32.15 28.85 15.35
CA VAL A 620 -33.61 28.68 15.18
C VAL A 620 -34.41 29.62 16.09
N THR A 621 -34.02 29.76 17.37
CA THR A 621 -34.72 30.62 18.34
C THR A 621 -34.12 32.02 18.47
N GLY A 622 -32.86 32.20 18.08
CA GLY A 622 -32.10 33.44 18.31
C GLY A 622 -31.62 33.61 19.76
N GLU A 623 -31.71 32.56 20.58
CA GLU A 623 -31.22 32.56 21.97
C GLU A 623 -29.71 32.29 22.04
N GLY A 624 -29.03 32.93 23.00
CA GLY A 624 -27.58 32.84 23.17
C GLY A 624 -26.80 33.88 22.36
N ASP A 625 -25.58 34.17 22.81
CA ASP A 625 -24.62 35.02 22.11
C ASP A 625 -23.54 34.14 21.48
N ALA A 626 -23.31 34.28 20.17
CA ALA A 626 -22.30 33.50 19.45
C ALA A 626 -20.87 33.94 19.84
N VAL A 627 -19.99 32.97 20.08
CA VAL A 627 -18.55 33.20 20.32
C VAL A 627 -17.69 32.67 19.17
N SER A 628 -16.43 33.11 19.10
CA SER A 628 -15.47 32.52 18.16
C SER A 628 -15.23 31.05 18.49
N LEU A 629 -15.48 30.18 17.52
CA LEU A 629 -15.31 28.73 17.65
C LEU A 629 -13.82 28.37 17.55
N GLU A 630 -13.26 27.86 18.63
CA GLU A 630 -11.84 27.48 18.76
C GLU A 630 -11.67 25.98 18.99
N GLY A 631 -10.83 25.32 18.19
CA GLY A 631 -10.45 23.92 18.36
C GLY A 631 -10.73 23.03 17.15
N PHE A 632 -10.91 21.74 17.41
CA PHE A 632 -10.97 20.69 16.39
C PHE A 632 -12.30 19.95 16.47
N TYR A 633 -13.04 19.95 15.36
CA TYR A 633 -14.40 19.44 15.25
C TYR A 633 -14.51 18.54 14.03
N ALA A 634 -15.18 17.40 14.16
CA ALA A 634 -15.42 16.49 13.05
C ALA A 634 -16.88 16.03 12.99
N LEU A 635 -17.41 15.85 11.78
CA LEU A 635 -18.67 15.16 11.61
C LEU A 635 -18.49 13.67 11.93
N ALA A 636 -19.41 13.12 12.72
CA ALA A 636 -19.39 11.72 13.11
C ALA A 636 -20.16 10.83 12.12
N ILE A 637 -21.19 11.38 11.48
CA ILE A 637 -22.12 10.73 10.57
C ILE A 637 -22.68 11.80 9.60
N ASN A 638 -23.31 11.35 8.51
CA ASN A 638 -24.13 12.23 7.67
C ASN A 638 -25.24 12.89 8.52
N LEU A 639 -25.34 14.22 8.44
CA LEU A 639 -26.30 15.01 9.20
C LEU A 639 -27.51 15.40 8.34
N ASN A 640 -28.64 15.67 9.00
CA ASN A 640 -29.85 16.14 8.32
C ASN A 640 -30.50 17.28 9.14
N ALA A 641 -30.69 18.43 8.50
CA ALA A 641 -31.24 19.64 9.13
C ALA A 641 -32.76 19.63 9.31
N CYS A 642 -33.48 18.57 8.88
CA CYS A 642 -34.93 18.45 9.08
C CYS A 642 -35.37 18.20 10.55
N GLY A 643 -34.44 18.24 11.51
CA GLY A 643 -34.71 17.98 12.93
C GLY A 643 -34.82 16.48 13.26
N ALA A 644 -35.05 16.18 14.55
CA ALA A 644 -34.93 14.83 15.10
C ALA A 644 -36.08 13.86 14.76
N VAL A 645 -36.99 14.19 13.84
CA VAL A 645 -38.22 13.41 13.61
C VAL A 645 -38.59 13.31 12.13
N SER A 646 -38.89 12.08 11.70
CA SER A 646 -39.44 11.65 10.39
C SER A 646 -38.46 11.49 9.22
N ALA A 647 -38.57 10.33 8.56
CA ALA A 647 -37.89 10.01 7.29
C ALA A 647 -38.49 10.77 6.07
N THR A 648 -39.60 11.49 6.27
CA THR A 648 -40.07 12.55 5.37
C THR A 648 -39.97 13.88 6.12
N CYS A 649 -39.26 14.86 5.55
CA CYS A 649 -39.08 16.20 6.14
C CYS A 649 -40.40 17.00 6.15
N ALA A 650 -41.31 16.64 7.06
CA ALA A 650 -42.69 17.13 7.09
C ALA A 650 -42.83 18.55 7.68
N ALA A 651 -41.83 19.00 8.43
CA ALA A 651 -41.65 20.38 8.83
C ALA A 651 -40.16 20.72 8.68
N ALA A 652 -39.81 21.62 7.77
CA ALA A 652 -38.43 22.04 7.57
C ALA A 652 -38.03 23.02 8.68
N VAL A 653 -37.02 22.66 9.48
CA VAL A 653 -36.35 23.65 10.36
C VAL A 653 -35.78 24.74 9.46
N THR A 654 -36.06 25.99 9.81
CA THR A 654 -35.56 27.17 9.10
C THR A 654 -34.75 27.99 10.08
N TYR A 655 -33.46 28.13 9.81
CA TYR A 655 -32.53 28.87 10.65
C TYR A 655 -32.55 30.36 10.25
N SER A 656 -32.43 31.26 11.23
CA SER A 656 -32.43 32.72 11.07
C SER A 656 -31.03 33.33 10.92
N SER A 657 -29.99 32.52 11.10
CA SER A 657 -28.58 32.87 10.88
C SER A 657 -27.77 31.64 10.43
N PRO A 658 -26.51 31.83 9.98
CA PRO A 658 -25.53 30.74 9.92
C PRO A 658 -25.39 30.02 11.26
N LEU A 659 -25.06 28.73 11.20
CA LEU A 659 -24.96 27.82 12.36
C LEU A 659 -23.60 27.93 13.08
N ILE A 660 -22.63 28.62 12.50
CA ILE A 660 -21.36 29.00 13.15
C ILE A 660 -21.02 30.44 12.74
N ASP A 661 -20.91 31.35 13.71
CA ASP A 661 -20.63 32.75 13.44
C ASP A 661 -19.16 33.01 13.02
N PHE A 662 -18.20 32.35 13.65
CA PHE A 662 -16.77 32.55 13.36
C PHE A 662 -15.92 31.33 13.69
N LEU A 663 -15.30 30.70 12.68
CA LEU A 663 -14.27 29.66 12.91
C LEU A 663 -12.88 30.31 13.04
N SER A 664 -12.22 30.14 14.18
CA SER A 664 -10.93 30.78 14.49
C SER A 664 -9.74 30.22 13.70
N ASN A 665 -8.67 31.03 13.60
CA ASN A 665 -7.41 30.57 13.04
C ASN A 665 -6.82 29.42 13.88
N GLY A 666 -6.20 28.43 13.23
CA GLY A 666 -5.76 27.18 13.85
C GLY A 666 -6.88 26.19 14.20
N SER A 667 -8.15 26.54 13.98
CA SER A 667 -9.30 25.67 14.23
C SER A 667 -9.74 24.94 12.97
N VAL A 668 -10.37 23.76 13.13
CA VAL A 668 -10.72 22.86 12.03
C VAL A 668 -12.15 22.35 12.17
N LEU A 669 -12.92 22.44 11.08
CA LEU A 669 -14.14 21.68 10.85
C LEU A 669 -13.87 20.63 9.76
N GLU A 670 -13.72 19.38 10.19
CA GLU A 670 -13.37 18.22 9.37
C GLU A 670 -14.64 17.42 9.03
N GLY A 671 -14.98 17.33 7.75
CA GLY A 671 -16.17 16.63 7.30
C GLY A 671 -16.01 15.11 7.23
N LEU A 672 -14.77 14.58 7.20
CA LEU A 672 -14.45 13.14 7.09
C LEU A 672 -15.16 12.41 5.92
N GLY A 673 -15.64 13.11 4.90
CA GLY A 673 -16.43 12.57 3.80
C GLY A 673 -17.96 12.53 4.04
N HIS A 674 -18.47 13.23 5.06
CA HIS A 674 -19.91 13.31 5.37
C HIS A 674 -20.65 14.42 4.60
N ASP A 675 -21.97 14.30 4.58
CA ASP A 675 -22.92 15.30 4.05
C ASP A 675 -23.76 15.95 5.16
N ILE A 676 -24.14 17.22 4.97
CA ILE A 676 -25.18 17.92 5.76
C ILE A 676 -26.37 18.21 4.83
N ALA A 677 -27.41 17.39 4.94
CA ALA A 677 -28.58 17.47 4.08
C ALA A 677 -29.64 18.47 4.56
N ASN A 678 -30.32 19.11 3.61
CA ASN A 678 -31.53 19.93 3.77
C ASN A 678 -31.35 21.23 4.57
N LEU A 679 -30.14 21.80 4.64
CA LEU A 679 -29.88 23.06 5.35
C LEU A 679 -30.72 24.20 4.76
N ARG A 680 -31.66 24.75 5.54
CA ARG A 680 -32.52 25.86 5.13
C ARG A 680 -32.33 27.09 6.03
N ILE A 681 -31.86 28.19 5.47
CA ILE A 681 -31.67 29.46 6.19
C ILE A 681 -32.58 30.52 5.56
N ALA A 682 -33.33 31.26 6.37
CA ALA A 682 -34.13 32.41 5.94
C ALA A 682 -33.89 33.59 6.88
N ALA A 683 -33.29 34.68 6.38
CA ALA A 683 -32.84 35.80 7.22
C ALA A 683 -33.03 37.16 6.54
N ASP A 684 -33.35 38.19 7.33
CA ASP A 684 -33.69 39.52 6.80
C ASP A 684 -32.47 40.36 6.40
N TYR A 685 -31.37 40.26 7.13
CA TYR A 685 -30.09 40.93 6.84
C TYR A 685 -28.91 40.10 7.34
N GLY A 686 -27.82 40.07 6.58
CA GLY A 686 -26.51 39.65 7.11
C GLY A 686 -25.58 39.00 6.10
N ASN A 687 -24.65 38.21 6.64
CA ASN A 687 -23.82 37.27 5.89
C ASN A 687 -24.41 35.84 6.07
N GLY A 688 -24.23 34.97 5.07
CA GLY A 688 -25.01 33.74 4.96
C GLY A 688 -24.23 32.53 4.45
N GLY A 689 -24.67 31.36 4.90
CA GLY A 689 -24.08 30.04 4.67
C GLY A 689 -24.18 29.16 5.91
N LEU A 690 -23.59 27.96 5.88
CA LEU A 690 -23.38 27.18 7.10
C LEU A 690 -22.57 27.96 8.15
N LEU A 691 -21.53 28.68 7.71
CA LEU A 691 -20.72 29.57 8.55
C LEU A 691 -20.81 31.03 8.08
N ARG A 692 -20.81 31.99 9.01
CA ARG A 692 -20.78 33.44 8.66
C ARG A 692 -19.36 33.87 8.25
N TYR A 693 -18.33 33.44 8.98
CA TYR A 693 -16.92 33.77 8.72
C TYR A 693 -15.99 32.58 9.00
N ASN A 694 -15.00 32.34 8.13
CA ASN A 694 -13.93 31.37 8.35
C ASN A 694 -12.55 32.05 8.42
N SER A 695 -11.76 31.72 9.45
CA SER A 695 -10.34 32.05 9.58
C SER A 695 -9.47 30.80 9.80
N GLY A 696 -10.09 29.61 9.90
CA GLY A 696 -9.45 28.31 10.07
C GLY A 696 -9.64 27.41 8.85
N VAL A 697 -9.73 26.10 9.04
CA VAL A 697 -9.85 25.11 7.97
C VAL A 697 -11.24 24.47 7.97
N VAL A 698 -11.92 24.46 6.81
CA VAL A 698 -13.15 23.69 6.58
C VAL A 698 -12.92 22.72 5.43
N ARG A 699 -13.16 21.42 5.62
CA ARG A 699 -12.72 20.43 4.63
C ARG A 699 -13.51 19.12 4.60
N ASP A 700 -13.34 18.35 3.53
CA ASP A 700 -13.82 16.98 3.35
C ASP A 700 -15.34 16.81 3.59
N LEU A 701 -16.14 17.75 3.10
CA LEU A 701 -17.55 17.96 3.49
C LEU A 701 -18.48 18.12 2.28
N SER A 702 -19.71 17.62 2.36
CA SER A 702 -20.79 17.92 1.42
C SER A 702 -21.95 18.66 2.10
N LEU A 703 -22.65 19.51 1.35
CA LEU A 703 -23.92 20.12 1.74
C LEU A 703 -24.97 19.83 0.66
N SER A 704 -25.93 18.95 0.92
CA SER A 704 -26.97 18.57 -0.05
C SER A 704 -28.31 19.27 0.17
N ASN A 705 -29.00 19.60 -0.93
CA ASN A 705 -30.33 20.24 -0.91
C ASN A 705 -30.40 21.52 -0.04
N VAL A 706 -29.35 22.35 -0.09
CA VAL A 706 -29.28 23.65 0.61
C VAL A 706 -30.32 24.61 0.05
N SER A 707 -30.95 25.41 0.91
CA SER A 707 -31.87 26.48 0.49
C SER A 707 -31.68 27.72 1.34
N LEU A 708 -30.99 28.73 0.80
CA LEU A 708 -30.82 30.03 1.43
C LEU A 708 -31.83 31.03 0.87
N ALA A 709 -32.51 31.78 1.73
CA ALA A 709 -33.41 32.86 1.38
C ALA A 709 -33.05 34.13 2.15
N TYR A 710 -32.80 35.25 1.46
CA TYR A 710 -32.38 36.49 2.11
C TYR A 710 -33.21 37.69 1.62
N THR A 711 -33.75 38.48 2.55
CA THR A 711 -34.48 39.75 2.28
C THR A 711 -33.48 40.90 1.98
N SER A 712 -32.27 40.79 2.52
CA SER A 712 -31.10 41.57 2.14
C SER A 712 -29.84 40.80 2.56
N GLY A 713 -28.76 40.94 1.80
CA GLY A 713 -27.53 40.18 2.03
C GLY A 713 -26.29 41.02 1.74
N ASN A 714 -25.21 40.73 2.45
CA ASN A 714 -23.94 41.44 2.34
C ASN A 714 -22.84 40.51 1.79
N GLN A 715 -22.54 39.36 2.42
CA GLN A 715 -21.80 38.26 1.79
C GLN A 715 -22.49 36.91 2.04
N ILE A 716 -23.01 36.27 0.99
CA ILE A 716 -23.79 35.02 1.03
C ILE A 716 -23.11 33.92 0.20
N GLY A 717 -22.98 32.71 0.73
CA GLY A 717 -22.67 31.49 -0.02
C GLY A 717 -23.22 30.24 0.68
N ALA A 718 -23.39 29.11 0.00
CA ALA A 718 -23.98 27.92 0.64
C ALA A 718 -23.18 27.42 1.86
N LEU A 719 -21.84 27.48 1.77
CA LEU A 719 -20.92 27.06 2.83
C LEU A 719 -20.56 28.22 3.75
N ILE A 720 -20.02 29.31 3.20
CA ILE A 720 -19.39 30.39 3.98
C ILE A 720 -19.79 31.77 3.43
N GLY A 721 -20.15 32.69 4.33
CA GLY A 721 -20.30 34.11 4.00
C GLY A 721 -18.97 34.73 3.58
N VAL A 722 -17.96 34.73 4.47
CA VAL A 722 -16.61 35.25 4.19
C VAL A 722 -15.53 34.23 4.57
N ASN A 723 -14.74 33.79 3.60
CA ASN A 723 -13.49 33.06 3.85
C ASN A 723 -12.36 34.09 3.99
N GLY A 724 -11.90 34.31 5.21
CA GLY A 724 -10.92 35.33 5.58
C GLY A 724 -9.48 35.01 5.13
N LEU A 725 -8.55 35.90 5.46
CA LEU A 725 -7.16 35.86 4.99
C LEU A 725 -6.41 34.53 5.27
N PHE A 726 -6.71 33.91 6.42
CA PHE A 726 -6.13 32.63 6.85
C PHE A 726 -7.07 31.44 6.60
N GLY A 727 -8.29 31.70 6.11
CA GLY A 727 -9.33 30.70 5.90
C GLY A 727 -8.98 29.76 4.74
N GLN A 728 -9.05 28.46 4.99
CA GLN A 728 -8.72 27.41 4.02
C GLN A 728 -9.94 26.51 3.81
N ILE A 729 -10.25 26.21 2.55
CA ILE A 729 -11.36 25.34 2.14
C ILE A 729 -10.82 24.27 1.19
N PHE A 730 -10.89 22.99 1.57
CA PHE A 730 -10.41 21.86 0.75
C PHE A 730 -11.49 20.80 0.61
N ASN A 731 -11.73 20.27 -0.59
CA ASN A 731 -12.65 19.13 -0.76
C ASN A 731 -14.06 19.42 -0.17
N VAL A 732 -14.67 20.55 -0.53
CA VAL A 732 -16.03 20.87 -0.08
C VAL A 732 -17.00 21.00 -1.25
N SER A 733 -18.11 20.28 -1.17
CA SER A 733 -19.21 20.29 -2.15
C SER A 733 -20.46 20.97 -1.58
N ALA A 734 -21.17 21.73 -2.40
CA ALA A 734 -22.50 22.24 -2.08
C ALA A 734 -23.47 22.09 -3.26
N ASN A 735 -24.68 21.60 -2.96
CA ASN A 735 -25.78 21.40 -3.90
C ASN A 735 -27.06 22.05 -3.34
N GLY A 736 -27.75 22.88 -4.13
CA GLY A 736 -28.96 23.55 -3.65
C GLY A 736 -29.36 24.81 -4.43
N ALA A 737 -29.98 25.76 -3.74
CA ALA A 737 -30.35 27.06 -4.28
C ALA A 737 -30.17 28.22 -3.28
N ILE A 738 -29.91 29.41 -3.80
CA ILE A 738 -29.85 30.69 -3.09
C ILE A 738 -30.82 31.65 -3.77
N ASP A 739 -31.92 31.99 -3.09
CA ASP A 739 -32.94 32.93 -3.56
C ASP A 739 -32.83 34.25 -2.78
N LEU A 740 -32.22 35.28 -3.38
CA LEU A 740 -32.08 36.62 -2.80
C LEU A 740 -33.16 37.56 -3.36
N VAL A 741 -33.95 38.16 -2.47
CA VAL A 741 -35.00 39.12 -2.83
C VAL A 741 -34.70 40.45 -2.14
N THR A 742 -33.80 41.27 -2.71
CA THR A 742 -33.44 42.54 -2.05
C THR A 742 -34.60 43.52 -2.05
N THR A 743 -35.01 43.96 -0.85
CA THR A 743 -36.05 44.99 -0.69
C THR A 743 -35.50 46.35 -0.25
N ASP A 744 -34.22 46.43 0.12
CA ASP A 744 -33.62 47.62 0.74
C ASP A 744 -32.58 48.34 -0.15
N THR A 745 -32.38 49.62 0.15
CA THR A 745 -31.85 50.69 -0.68
C THR A 745 -30.39 51.06 -0.37
N GLY A 746 -29.59 50.10 0.13
CA GLY A 746 -28.20 50.39 0.52
C GLY A 746 -27.23 49.22 0.67
N GLY A 747 -27.67 47.97 0.56
CA GLY A 747 -26.82 46.79 0.78
C GLY A 747 -25.95 46.41 -0.42
N THR A 748 -24.63 46.27 -0.21
CA THR A 748 -23.72 45.67 -1.20
C THR A 748 -23.86 44.14 -1.22
N SER A 749 -24.86 43.61 -1.93
CA SER A 749 -25.01 42.16 -2.07
C SER A 749 -23.86 41.55 -2.87
N ILE A 750 -23.06 40.73 -2.18
CA ILE A 750 -22.09 39.81 -2.75
C ILE A 750 -22.61 38.39 -2.51
N THR A 751 -22.78 37.59 -3.57
CA THR A 751 -23.36 36.24 -3.48
C THR A 751 -22.57 35.25 -4.33
N GLY A 752 -22.05 34.18 -3.72
CA GLY A 752 -21.44 33.05 -4.39
C GLY A 752 -22.27 31.78 -4.25
N GLY A 753 -22.06 30.78 -5.12
CA GLY A 753 -22.66 29.46 -4.95
C GLY A 753 -22.16 28.77 -3.67
N LEU A 754 -20.84 28.69 -3.49
CA LEU A 754 -20.20 28.11 -2.31
C LEU A 754 -19.82 29.17 -1.26
N VAL A 755 -19.19 30.27 -1.69
CA VAL A 755 -18.60 31.28 -0.80
C VAL A 755 -18.96 32.71 -1.22
N GLY A 756 -19.46 33.54 -0.29
CA GLY A 756 -19.77 34.94 -0.58
C GLY A 756 -18.53 35.75 -1.00
N GLN A 757 -17.58 35.93 -0.09
CA GLN A 757 -16.27 36.51 -0.40
C GLN A 757 -15.14 35.56 -0.01
N ASN A 758 -14.17 35.36 -0.90
CA ASN A 758 -12.90 34.70 -0.59
C ASN A 758 -11.75 35.70 -0.51
N SER A 759 -10.96 35.63 0.55
CA SER A 759 -9.64 36.27 0.68
C SER A 759 -8.55 35.28 1.13
N GLY A 760 -8.90 34.02 1.37
CA GLY A 760 -7.99 32.93 1.73
C GLY A 760 -7.76 31.95 0.57
N LEU A 761 -7.66 30.67 0.91
CA LEU A 761 -7.42 29.56 -0.02
C LEU A 761 -8.68 28.70 -0.20
N ILE A 762 -9.01 28.33 -1.43
CA ILE A 762 -10.03 27.34 -1.77
C ILE A 762 -9.46 26.37 -2.80
N GLN A 763 -9.67 25.07 -2.61
CA GLN A 763 -9.20 24.04 -3.55
C GLN A 763 -10.16 22.85 -3.68
N ASN A 764 -10.21 22.27 -4.88
CA ASN A 764 -10.89 21.01 -5.20
C ASN A 764 -12.33 20.98 -4.64
N SER A 765 -13.06 22.07 -4.86
CA SER A 765 -14.35 22.33 -4.23
C SER A 765 -15.42 22.63 -5.28
N HIS A 766 -16.67 22.29 -4.97
CA HIS A 766 -17.72 22.12 -5.98
C HIS A 766 -19.00 22.86 -5.60
N ALA A 767 -19.56 23.62 -6.54
CA ALA A 767 -20.82 24.33 -6.40
C ALA A 767 -21.83 23.91 -7.48
N HIS A 768 -22.87 23.18 -7.07
CA HIS A 768 -24.07 22.91 -7.84
C HIS A 768 -25.25 23.69 -7.23
N VAL A 769 -25.09 25.01 -7.16
CA VAL A 769 -26.01 25.91 -6.45
C VAL A 769 -26.64 26.89 -7.43
N ASP A 770 -27.95 26.77 -7.61
CA ASP A 770 -28.77 27.69 -8.40
C ASP A 770 -28.86 29.04 -7.67
N ILE A 771 -28.46 30.15 -8.30
CA ILE A 771 -28.54 31.49 -7.69
C ILE A 771 -29.62 32.28 -8.41
N ARG A 772 -30.61 32.79 -7.67
CA ARG A 772 -31.66 33.67 -8.17
C ARG A 772 -31.66 34.95 -7.35
N SER A 773 -31.43 36.09 -8.00
CA SER A 773 -31.21 37.35 -7.31
C SER A 773 -32.06 38.47 -7.89
N VAL A 774 -32.80 39.16 -7.02
CA VAL A 774 -33.42 40.46 -7.32
C VAL A 774 -32.48 41.55 -6.81
N ASN A 775 -31.79 42.22 -7.75
CA ASN A 775 -30.67 43.16 -7.58
C ASN A 775 -29.44 42.60 -6.83
N GLY A 776 -28.23 43.04 -7.22
CA GLY A 776 -27.00 42.74 -6.47
C GLY A 776 -25.74 43.33 -7.10
N ASN A 777 -24.65 43.32 -6.33
CA ASN A 777 -23.40 44.01 -6.69
C ASN A 777 -22.35 43.06 -7.29
N SER A 778 -22.19 41.86 -6.75
CA SER A 778 -21.22 40.88 -7.26
C SER A 778 -21.72 39.45 -7.08
N ILE A 779 -22.08 38.76 -8.16
CA ILE A 779 -22.78 37.47 -8.12
C ILE A 779 -22.05 36.43 -8.97
N GLY A 780 -21.65 35.31 -8.38
CA GLY A 780 -20.90 34.24 -9.07
C GLY A 780 -21.35 32.82 -8.73
N GLY A 781 -21.41 31.93 -9.72
CA GLY A 781 -21.84 30.54 -9.53
C GLY A 781 -20.96 29.69 -8.57
N PHE A 782 -19.74 30.14 -8.28
CA PHE A 782 -18.86 29.59 -7.24
C PHE A 782 -18.64 30.60 -6.09
N VAL A 783 -18.18 31.81 -6.43
CA VAL A 783 -17.77 32.84 -5.47
C VAL A 783 -18.31 34.22 -5.84
N GLY A 784 -18.85 34.96 -4.88
CA GLY A 784 -19.39 36.30 -5.13
C GLY A 784 -18.28 37.31 -5.44
N THR A 785 -17.24 37.38 -4.60
CA THR A 785 -16.00 38.10 -4.88
C THR A 785 -14.78 37.31 -4.39
N ASN A 786 -13.79 37.08 -5.26
CA ASN A 786 -12.45 36.67 -4.87
C ASN A 786 -11.59 37.95 -4.72
N PHE A 787 -11.13 38.28 -3.51
CA PHE A 787 -10.55 39.58 -3.14
C PHE A 787 -9.17 39.42 -2.49
N GLY A 788 -8.11 39.62 -3.28
CA GLY A 788 -6.72 39.67 -2.83
C GLY A 788 -6.40 41.04 -2.23
N GLY A 789 -5.80 41.05 -1.04
CA GLY A 789 -5.49 42.27 -0.31
C GLY A 789 -4.27 43.03 -0.89
N PRO A 790 -4.12 44.33 -0.58
CA PRO A 790 -3.02 45.18 -1.08
C PRO A 790 -1.61 44.83 -0.57
N ALA A 791 -1.45 43.69 0.11
CA ALA A 791 -0.25 43.34 0.88
C ALA A 791 0.38 41.98 0.51
N ASN A 792 -0.25 41.14 -0.31
CA ASN A 792 0.36 39.85 -0.70
C ASN A 792 -0.27 39.18 -1.92
N HIS A 793 0.58 38.69 -2.85
CA HIS A 793 0.20 37.88 -4.03
C HIS A 793 -0.15 36.41 -3.68
N THR A 794 -0.22 36.08 -2.39
CA THR A 794 -0.40 34.73 -1.82
C THR A 794 -1.79 34.54 -1.19
N THR A 795 -2.75 35.40 -1.52
CA THR A 795 -4.07 35.48 -0.89
C THR A 795 -5.18 35.53 -1.95
N ALA A 796 -6.40 35.14 -1.59
CA ALA A 796 -7.52 34.98 -2.52
C ALA A 796 -7.21 34.04 -3.70
N ILE A 797 -6.86 32.79 -3.39
CA ILE A 797 -6.47 31.76 -4.35
C ILE A 797 -7.57 30.69 -4.44
N ILE A 798 -7.94 30.31 -5.66
CA ILE A 798 -8.93 29.25 -5.93
C ILE A 798 -8.36 28.26 -6.95
N LEU A 799 -8.28 26.97 -6.61
CA LEU A 799 -7.72 25.90 -7.48
C LEU A 799 -8.73 24.76 -7.73
N ASP A 800 -8.67 24.16 -8.92
CA ASP A 800 -9.38 22.92 -9.32
C ASP A 800 -10.87 22.87 -8.92
N SER A 801 -11.53 24.02 -8.90
CA SER A 801 -12.89 24.17 -8.35
C SER A 801 -13.92 24.38 -9.45
N THR A 802 -15.18 24.01 -9.20
CA THR A 802 -16.20 23.89 -10.26
C THR A 802 -17.55 24.52 -9.89
N ALA A 803 -18.10 25.37 -10.77
CA ALA A 803 -19.49 25.85 -10.72
C ALA A 803 -20.35 25.18 -11.79
N SER A 804 -21.60 24.85 -11.43
CA SER A 804 -22.55 24.15 -12.33
C SER A 804 -24.03 24.51 -12.15
N GLY A 805 -24.41 25.23 -11.09
CA GLY A 805 -25.77 25.79 -10.95
C GLY A 805 -25.96 27.07 -11.77
N ASP A 806 -27.20 27.36 -12.19
CA ASP A 806 -27.50 28.53 -13.01
C ASP A 806 -27.46 29.82 -12.18
N VAL A 807 -26.89 30.90 -12.74
CA VAL A 807 -26.88 32.24 -12.14
C VAL A 807 -27.92 33.10 -12.86
N ARG A 808 -29.00 33.49 -12.17
CA ARG A 808 -30.09 34.28 -12.73
C ARG A 808 -30.31 35.56 -11.92
N VAL A 809 -30.16 36.71 -12.57
CA VAL A 809 -30.24 38.02 -11.92
C VAL A 809 -31.29 38.87 -12.61
N SER A 810 -32.25 39.39 -11.85
CA SER A 810 -33.18 40.41 -12.32
C SER A 810 -32.99 41.71 -11.55
N ALA A 811 -33.01 42.85 -12.24
CA ALA A 811 -32.94 44.17 -11.63
C ALA A 811 -34.21 44.95 -11.95
N THR A 812 -34.79 45.65 -10.95
CA THR A 812 -36.21 46.06 -11.02
C THR A 812 -36.52 47.53 -10.75
N ASN A 813 -35.55 48.37 -10.34
CA ASN A 813 -35.77 49.83 -10.27
C ASN A 813 -34.46 50.66 -10.36
N SER A 814 -34.64 51.97 -10.50
CA SER A 814 -33.65 52.93 -11.00
C SER A 814 -32.54 53.38 -10.06
N ASN A 815 -32.69 53.29 -8.73
CA ASN A 815 -31.96 54.19 -7.83
C ASN A 815 -30.75 53.59 -7.09
N TYR A 816 -30.59 52.25 -7.04
CA TYR A 816 -29.69 51.63 -6.05
C TYR A 816 -28.82 50.48 -6.56
N CYS A 817 -27.68 50.85 -7.15
CA CYS A 817 -26.42 50.15 -6.91
C CYS A 817 -25.23 51.13 -7.01
N CYS A 818 -24.33 51.11 -6.03
CA CYS A 818 -23.16 51.98 -5.99
C CYS A 818 -22.06 51.51 -6.95
N GLY A 819 -22.23 51.76 -8.25
CA GLY A 819 -21.19 51.61 -9.26
C GLY A 819 -20.91 50.18 -9.74
N GLY A 820 -21.74 49.70 -10.67
CA GLY A 820 -21.34 48.67 -11.64
C GLY A 820 -21.38 47.22 -11.16
N GLY A 821 -22.55 46.59 -11.27
CA GLY A 821 -22.72 45.18 -10.93
C GLY A 821 -21.85 44.23 -11.77
N ALA A 822 -21.33 43.16 -11.15
CA ALA A 822 -20.45 42.18 -11.78
C ALA A 822 -21.00 40.74 -11.62
N ILE A 823 -21.44 40.14 -12.73
CA ILE A 823 -22.16 38.86 -12.76
C ILE A 823 -21.37 37.80 -13.55
N GLY A 824 -21.08 36.65 -12.94
CA GLY A 824 -20.24 35.61 -13.54
C GLY A 824 -20.71 34.17 -13.32
N GLY A 825 -20.38 33.27 -14.24
CA GLY A 825 -20.68 31.83 -14.10
C GLY A 825 -19.83 31.11 -13.04
N PHE A 826 -18.63 31.63 -12.73
CA PHE A 826 -17.77 31.19 -11.63
C PHE A 826 -17.65 32.26 -10.55
N ALA A 827 -17.14 33.44 -10.92
CA ALA A 827 -16.88 34.54 -9.99
C ALA A 827 -17.64 35.81 -10.38
N GLY A 828 -18.35 36.44 -9.44
CA GLY A 828 -18.94 37.77 -9.71
C GLY A 828 -17.85 38.78 -10.05
N ALA A 829 -16.88 38.90 -9.14
CA ALA A 829 -15.64 39.61 -9.40
C ALA A 829 -14.41 38.85 -8.88
N ASN A 830 -13.31 38.92 -9.65
CA ASN A 830 -11.98 38.58 -9.20
C ASN A 830 -11.17 39.89 -9.09
N LYS A 831 -10.74 40.24 -7.88
CA LYS A 831 -10.11 41.53 -7.54
C LYS A 831 -8.75 41.26 -6.90
N SER A 832 -7.70 41.35 -7.69
CA SER A 832 -6.31 41.03 -7.31
C SER A 832 -6.08 39.62 -6.75
N GLY A 833 -6.99 38.68 -7.02
CA GLY A 833 -6.87 37.26 -6.68
C GLY A 833 -6.49 36.38 -7.88
N SER A 834 -6.20 35.11 -7.58
CA SER A 834 -5.74 34.11 -8.56
C SER A 834 -6.69 32.92 -8.65
N ILE A 835 -7.08 32.54 -9.86
CA ILE A 835 -7.96 31.38 -10.13
C ILE A 835 -7.26 30.42 -11.09
N TYR A 836 -7.09 29.17 -10.69
CA TYR A 836 -6.36 28.14 -11.41
C TYR A 836 -7.24 26.92 -11.70
N ARG A 837 -7.12 26.36 -12.91
CA ARG A 837 -7.72 25.07 -13.34
C ARG A 837 -9.23 24.91 -13.07
N SER A 838 -9.94 26.01 -12.88
CA SER A 838 -11.32 26.00 -12.39
C SER A 838 -12.34 26.11 -13.54
N SER A 839 -13.59 25.69 -13.32
CA SER A 839 -14.59 25.62 -14.39
C SER A 839 -15.99 26.12 -14.03
N ALA A 840 -16.72 26.63 -15.02
CA ALA A 840 -18.12 27.00 -14.95
C ALA A 840 -18.95 26.31 -16.04
N SER A 841 -20.15 25.85 -15.69
CA SER A 841 -21.06 25.16 -16.62
C SER A 841 -22.54 25.56 -16.49
N GLY A 842 -22.92 26.22 -15.39
CA GLY A 842 -24.23 26.86 -15.26
C GLY A 842 -24.35 28.10 -16.15
N ASN A 843 -25.56 28.40 -16.61
CA ASN A 843 -25.85 29.54 -17.47
C ASN A 843 -25.92 30.84 -16.66
N VAL A 844 -25.49 31.95 -17.27
CA VAL A 844 -25.61 33.29 -16.69
C VAL A 844 -26.74 34.01 -17.39
N THR A 845 -27.86 34.25 -16.69
CA THR A 845 -29.03 34.96 -17.21
C THR A 845 -29.22 36.29 -16.50
N VAL A 846 -29.32 37.39 -17.25
CA VAL A 846 -29.46 38.75 -16.72
C VAL A 846 -30.69 39.43 -17.35
N ASP A 847 -31.59 39.94 -16.51
CA ASP A 847 -32.92 40.40 -16.93
C ASP A 847 -33.33 41.72 -16.23
N THR A 848 -33.02 42.87 -16.84
CA THR A 848 -33.08 44.19 -16.16
C THR A 848 -34.20 45.11 -16.68
N TYR A 849 -34.88 45.77 -15.75
CA TYR A 849 -36.00 46.69 -15.98
C TYR A 849 -35.87 47.92 -15.08
N GLY A 850 -35.65 49.10 -15.66
CA GLY A 850 -35.46 50.35 -14.92
C GLY A 850 -35.23 51.54 -15.85
N SER A 851 -34.98 52.73 -15.30
CA SER A 851 -34.54 53.89 -16.09
C SER A 851 -33.07 53.76 -16.49
N LYS A 852 -32.59 54.68 -17.35
CA LYS A 852 -31.28 54.59 -18.01
C LYS A 852 -30.08 54.95 -17.11
N ASP A 853 -30.33 55.19 -15.82
CA ASP A 853 -29.41 55.87 -14.90
C ASP A 853 -28.52 54.90 -14.08
N THR A 854 -28.82 53.59 -14.10
CA THR A 854 -28.04 52.53 -13.46
C THR A 854 -27.81 51.36 -14.43
N SER A 855 -26.62 50.75 -14.40
CA SER A 855 -26.24 49.64 -15.28
C SER A 855 -25.46 48.54 -14.54
N ILE A 856 -25.53 47.32 -15.09
CA ILE A 856 -24.64 46.22 -14.73
C ILE A 856 -23.38 46.35 -15.56
N THR A 857 -22.21 46.50 -14.93
CA THR A 857 -20.97 46.80 -15.66
C THR A 857 -20.35 45.58 -16.34
N GLY A 858 -20.42 44.38 -15.76
CA GLY A 858 -19.78 43.21 -16.35
C GLY A 858 -20.62 41.94 -16.25
N VAL A 859 -20.90 41.32 -17.39
CA VAL A 859 -21.53 39.99 -17.48
C VAL A 859 -20.62 39.05 -18.28
N GLY A 860 -20.22 37.92 -17.67
CA GLY A 860 -19.34 36.93 -18.31
C GLY A 860 -19.63 35.48 -17.90
N GLY A 861 -19.40 34.52 -18.80
CA GLY A 861 -19.64 33.09 -18.55
C GLY A 861 -18.68 32.44 -17.55
N PHE A 862 -17.54 33.05 -17.27
CA PHE A 862 -16.65 32.70 -16.16
C PHE A 862 -16.64 33.79 -15.08
N VAL A 863 -16.36 35.04 -15.44
CA VAL A 863 -16.20 36.13 -14.47
C VAL A 863 -16.88 37.43 -14.90
N GLY A 864 -17.60 38.10 -14.00
CA GLY A 864 -18.22 39.39 -14.30
C GLY A 864 -17.18 40.50 -14.49
N GLN A 865 -16.36 40.72 -13.47
CA GLN A 865 -15.24 41.68 -13.49
C GLN A 865 -13.94 41.04 -13.02
N ASN A 866 -12.85 41.18 -13.77
CA ASN A 866 -11.52 40.68 -13.42
C ASN A 866 -10.51 41.85 -13.35
N TRP A 867 -10.32 42.42 -12.16
CA TRP A 867 -9.70 43.73 -11.94
C TRP A 867 -8.52 43.68 -10.96
N GLY A 868 -7.30 43.83 -11.47
CA GLY A 868 -6.10 44.00 -10.64
C GLY A 868 -6.02 45.37 -9.98
N GLN A 869 -6.80 45.59 -8.92
CA GLN A 869 -6.87 46.86 -8.18
C GLN A 869 -5.57 47.20 -7.44
N PHE A 870 -4.91 46.20 -6.85
CA PHE A 870 -3.66 46.36 -6.08
C PHE A 870 -2.51 45.56 -6.68
N ALA A 871 -2.79 44.32 -7.06
CA ALA A 871 -1.93 43.39 -7.76
C ALA A 871 -2.61 42.87 -9.04
N THR A 872 -1.83 42.42 -10.02
CA THR A 872 -2.35 41.79 -11.25
C THR A 872 -3.29 40.63 -10.90
N SER A 873 -4.54 40.67 -11.39
CA SER A 873 -5.46 39.53 -11.20
C SER A 873 -5.11 38.41 -12.18
N ILE A 874 -5.25 37.14 -11.76
CA ILE A 874 -4.83 35.99 -12.58
C ILE A 874 -5.98 35.01 -12.76
N ILE A 875 -6.17 34.55 -14.00
CA ILE A 875 -6.99 33.39 -14.32
C ILE A 875 -6.21 32.51 -15.30
N ASP A 876 -5.85 31.29 -14.92
CA ASP A 876 -5.15 30.34 -15.79
C ASP A 876 -5.85 28.97 -15.90
N SER A 877 -5.73 28.36 -17.09
CA SER A 877 -6.20 27.00 -17.39
C SER A 877 -7.68 26.73 -17.07
N SER A 878 -8.51 27.78 -17.10
CA SER A 878 -9.89 27.76 -16.60
C SER A 878 -10.94 27.80 -17.73
N VAL A 879 -12.14 27.26 -17.50
CA VAL A 879 -13.09 26.90 -18.57
C VAL A 879 -14.51 27.37 -18.27
N ALA A 880 -15.21 27.95 -19.25
CA ALA A 880 -16.64 28.27 -19.17
C ALA A 880 -17.44 27.63 -20.32
N THR A 881 -18.51 26.90 -19.96
CA THR A 881 -19.37 26.12 -20.88
C THR A 881 -20.87 26.42 -20.70
N GLY A 882 -21.22 27.31 -19.78
CA GLY A 882 -22.57 27.87 -19.64
C GLY A 882 -22.82 28.98 -20.67
N ASN A 883 -24.09 29.20 -21.02
CA ASN A 883 -24.46 30.27 -21.94
C ASN A 883 -24.57 31.62 -21.21
N VAL A 884 -24.26 32.72 -21.91
CA VAL A 884 -24.45 34.09 -21.43
C VAL A 884 -25.69 34.67 -22.10
N ILE A 885 -26.73 34.94 -21.32
CA ILE A 885 -28.05 35.33 -21.79
C ILE A 885 -28.43 36.67 -21.13
N VAL A 886 -28.46 37.76 -21.89
CA VAL A 886 -29.06 39.02 -21.45
C VAL A 886 -30.41 39.16 -22.15
N LEU A 887 -31.48 39.35 -21.37
CA LEU A 887 -32.84 39.45 -21.91
C LEU A 887 -33.23 40.90 -22.22
N GLY A 888 -32.77 41.88 -21.42
CA GLY A 888 -32.92 43.30 -21.72
C GLY A 888 -32.45 44.27 -20.64
N GLY A 889 -32.58 45.56 -20.98
CA GLY A 889 -32.28 46.72 -20.14
C GLY A 889 -30.86 47.26 -20.31
N ASN A 890 -30.17 47.56 -19.20
CA ASN A 890 -28.96 48.39 -19.18
C ASN A 890 -27.75 47.62 -18.63
N VAL A 891 -26.89 47.17 -19.54
CA VAL A 891 -25.67 46.39 -19.23
C VAL A 891 -24.52 46.98 -20.04
N ASP A 892 -23.45 47.40 -19.38
CA ASP A 892 -22.33 48.08 -20.05
C ASP A 892 -21.54 47.09 -20.90
N PHE A 893 -21.03 46.00 -20.30
CA PHE A 893 -20.11 45.07 -20.95
C PHE A 893 -20.56 43.61 -20.85
N VAL A 894 -20.89 43.01 -21.99
CA VAL A 894 -21.19 41.59 -22.15
C VAL A 894 -20.06 40.89 -22.91
N GLY A 895 -19.57 39.76 -22.38
CA GLY A 895 -18.55 38.92 -23.02
C GLY A 895 -18.69 37.44 -22.69
N GLY A 896 -18.00 36.59 -23.46
CA GLY A 896 -18.11 35.12 -23.34
C GLY A 896 -17.50 34.56 -22.06
N PHE A 897 -16.19 34.75 -21.86
CA PHE A 897 -15.48 34.35 -20.65
C PHE A 897 -15.57 35.42 -19.55
N TYR A 898 -15.34 36.69 -19.90
CA TYR A 898 -15.36 37.80 -18.94
C TYR A 898 -16.18 39.01 -19.40
N GLY A 899 -16.84 39.71 -18.46
CA GLY A 899 -17.55 40.95 -18.74
C GLY A 899 -16.60 42.15 -18.89
N SER A 900 -15.78 42.42 -17.88
CA SER A 900 -14.72 43.44 -17.93
C SER A 900 -13.41 42.95 -17.34
N ALA A 901 -12.29 43.39 -17.91
CA ALA A 901 -10.94 43.04 -17.48
C ALA A 901 -10.03 44.28 -17.42
N THR A 902 -9.29 44.42 -16.30
CA THR A 902 -8.39 45.57 -16.05
C THR A 902 -7.17 45.06 -15.28
N ASN A 903 -5.94 45.37 -15.71
CA ASN A 903 -4.69 44.92 -15.05
C ASN A 903 -4.68 43.43 -14.66
N THR A 904 -4.68 42.53 -15.65
CA THR A 904 -4.86 41.08 -15.43
C THR A 904 -4.18 40.22 -16.49
N THR A 905 -3.70 39.05 -16.08
CA THR A 905 -3.30 37.97 -16.97
C THR A 905 -4.41 36.93 -17.04
N ILE A 906 -4.92 36.66 -18.25
CA ILE A 906 -5.79 35.50 -18.52
C ILE A 906 -5.07 34.59 -19.51
N SER A 907 -4.75 33.35 -19.10
CA SER A 907 -3.97 32.41 -19.91
C SER A 907 -4.58 31.00 -19.95
N ASN A 908 -4.31 30.28 -21.04
CA ASN A 908 -4.73 28.89 -21.30
C ASN A 908 -6.23 28.60 -21.08
N SER A 909 -7.07 29.64 -21.05
CA SER A 909 -8.46 29.59 -20.59
C SER A 909 -9.43 29.63 -21.78
N SER A 910 -10.65 29.13 -21.59
CA SER A 910 -11.58 28.90 -22.71
C SER A 910 -13.05 29.18 -22.43
N PHE A 911 -13.75 29.69 -23.44
CA PHE A 911 -15.22 29.84 -23.44
C PHE A 911 -15.85 29.07 -24.61
N LEU A 912 -16.79 28.20 -24.29
CA LEU A 912 -17.42 27.26 -25.24
C LEU A 912 -18.96 27.31 -25.20
N GLY A 913 -19.54 28.25 -24.44
CA GLY A 913 -20.97 28.53 -24.46
C GLY A 913 -21.40 29.40 -25.64
N THR A 914 -22.68 29.79 -25.66
CA THR A 914 -23.21 30.81 -26.58
C THR A 914 -23.43 32.15 -25.87
N ILE A 915 -23.49 33.24 -26.65
CA ILE A 915 -23.88 34.57 -26.15
C ILE A 915 -25.15 35.03 -26.88
N SER A 916 -26.19 35.35 -26.12
CA SER A 916 -27.46 35.88 -26.59
C SER A 916 -27.80 37.16 -25.83
N ALA A 917 -27.90 38.29 -26.54
CA ALA A 917 -28.25 39.57 -25.95
C ALA A 917 -28.92 40.48 -27.00
N PRO A 918 -29.86 41.36 -26.61
CA PRO A 918 -30.51 42.27 -27.53
C PRO A 918 -29.55 43.33 -28.06
N THR A 919 -29.81 43.81 -29.28
CA THR A 919 -29.13 44.98 -29.83
C THR A 919 -29.51 46.27 -29.09
N PRO A 920 -28.63 47.29 -29.02
CA PRO A 920 -28.99 48.62 -28.55
C PRO A 920 -30.22 49.18 -29.30
N GLY A 921 -31.14 49.81 -28.57
CA GLY A 921 -32.41 50.32 -29.08
C GLY A 921 -33.53 49.29 -29.22
N THR A 922 -33.30 48.00 -28.92
CA THR A 922 -34.37 46.98 -28.91
C THR A 922 -35.33 47.23 -27.74
N ILE A 923 -36.64 47.32 -28.01
CA ILE A 923 -37.65 47.47 -26.94
C ILE A 923 -37.91 46.11 -26.28
N TYR A 924 -37.68 46.03 -24.96
CA TYR A 924 -37.93 44.84 -24.15
C TYR A 924 -38.81 45.18 -22.93
N LYS A 925 -39.93 44.47 -22.77
CA LYS A 925 -41.05 44.77 -21.84
C LYS A 925 -41.40 46.27 -21.70
N GLY A 926 -41.27 47.04 -22.78
CA GLY A 926 -41.62 48.47 -22.83
C GLY A 926 -40.49 49.46 -22.56
N ILE A 927 -39.25 48.98 -22.37
CA ILE A 927 -38.06 49.81 -22.14
C ILE A 927 -37.07 49.62 -23.29
N GLU A 928 -36.41 50.68 -23.75
CA GLU A 928 -35.30 50.61 -24.71
C GLU A 928 -34.06 49.97 -24.06
N SER A 929 -33.57 48.86 -24.60
CA SER A 929 -32.31 48.25 -24.17
C SER A 929 -31.11 49.09 -24.61
N ASN A 930 -30.19 49.34 -23.69
CA ASN A 930 -28.89 49.96 -23.95
C ASN A 930 -27.76 48.90 -24.02
N THR A 931 -28.07 47.62 -23.85
CA THR A 931 -27.08 46.52 -23.78
C THR A 931 -26.15 46.49 -25.00
N GLU A 932 -24.85 46.67 -24.80
CA GLU A 932 -23.83 46.57 -25.86
C GLU A 932 -23.09 45.21 -25.77
N VAL A 933 -23.14 44.42 -26.84
CA VAL A 933 -22.36 43.17 -26.95
C VAL A 933 -21.00 43.47 -27.55
N ILE A 934 -19.97 43.30 -26.75
CA ILE A 934 -18.69 43.97 -26.99
C ILE A 934 -17.57 43.00 -27.41
N GLY A 935 -17.71 41.70 -27.13
CA GLY A 935 -16.88 40.67 -27.75
C GLY A 935 -17.25 39.24 -27.38
N VAL A 936 -16.68 38.30 -28.14
CA VAL A 936 -17.04 36.87 -28.10
C VAL A 936 -16.29 36.09 -27.02
N PHE A 937 -15.21 36.64 -26.45
CA PHE A 937 -14.45 36.06 -25.33
C PHE A 937 -14.38 37.01 -24.13
N GLY A 938 -14.32 38.32 -24.36
CA GLY A 938 -14.39 39.36 -23.35
C GLY A 938 -15.32 40.48 -23.76
N GLY A 939 -15.88 41.20 -22.79
CA GLY A 939 -16.45 42.52 -23.03
C GLY A 939 -15.33 43.56 -23.09
N ASN A 940 -15.20 44.40 -22.08
CA ASN A 940 -14.24 45.52 -22.09
C ASN A 940 -12.82 45.09 -21.66
N MET A 941 -11.80 45.50 -22.41
CA MET A 941 -10.38 45.36 -22.03
C MET A 941 -9.78 46.72 -21.69
N ASP A 942 -9.57 46.98 -20.41
CA ASP A 942 -8.87 48.15 -19.91
C ASP A 942 -7.34 47.94 -19.87
N PRO A 943 -6.52 48.99 -19.62
CA PRO A 943 -5.06 48.86 -19.61
C PRO A 943 -4.52 47.76 -18.70
N GLY A 944 -3.44 47.12 -19.14
CA GLY A 944 -2.75 46.04 -18.41
C GLY A 944 -3.34 44.64 -18.60
N VAL A 945 -4.34 44.44 -19.47
CA VAL A 945 -4.82 43.10 -19.85
C VAL A 945 -3.81 42.37 -20.75
N LYS A 946 -3.48 41.12 -20.39
CA LYS A 946 -2.64 40.18 -21.15
C LYS A 946 -3.43 38.91 -21.45
N LEU A 947 -3.47 38.49 -22.73
CA LEU A 947 -4.21 37.29 -23.17
C LEU A 947 -3.26 36.29 -23.85
N VAL A 948 -3.12 35.08 -23.29
CA VAL A 948 -2.10 34.11 -23.73
C VAL A 948 -2.67 32.70 -23.91
N GLY A 949 -2.82 32.26 -25.17
CA GLY A 949 -3.15 30.87 -25.51
C GLY A 949 -4.64 30.51 -25.35
N ASN A 950 -5.51 31.50 -25.17
CA ASN A 950 -6.93 31.31 -24.89
C ASN A 950 -7.74 30.86 -26.12
N LEU A 951 -8.87 30.20 -25.87
CA LEU A 951 -9.75 29.63 -26.90
C LEU A 951 -11.20 30.15 -26.74
N TYR A 952 -11.90 30.39 -27.84
CA TYR A 952 -13.32 30.69 -27.81
C TYR A 952 -14.08 30.06 -28.98
N HIS A 953 -15.36 29.76 -28.77
CA HIS A 953 -16.28 29.39 -29.85
C HIS A 953 -17.16 30.60 -30.24
N PRO A 954 -17.26 30.98 -31.53
CA PRO A 954 -17.99 32.17 -31.98
C PRO A 954 -19.52 31.96 -32.06
N GLY A 955 -20.11 31.29 -31.06
CA GLY A 955 -21.54 30.98 -30.97
C GLY A 955 -22.38 32.18 -30.50
N VAL A 956 -22.32 33.31 -31.21
CA VAL A 956 -22.89 34.59 -30.75
C VAL A 956 -24.02 35.06 -31.67
N SER A 957 -25.17 35.37 -31.08
CA SER A 957 -26.24 36.13 -31.74
C SER A 957 -26.19 37.58 -31.25
N GLY A 958 -25.41 38.42 -31.92
CA GLY A 958 -25.17 39.81 -31.54
C GLY A 958 -24.32 40.57 -32.57
N PRO A 959 -24.10 41.89 -32.38
CA PRO A 959 -23.47 42.77 -33.36
C PRO A 959 -21.93 42.71 -33.47
N SER A 960 -21.21 42.04 -32.56
CA SER A 960 -19.73 42.03 -32.54
C SER A 960 -19.12 40.62 -32.65
N ASN A 961 -18.10 40.51 -33.53
CA ASN A 961 -17.23 39.35 -33.68
C ASN A 961 -15.80 39.59 -33.12
N SER A 962 -15.57 40.69 -32.39
CA SER A 962 -14.25 40.98 -31.79
C SER A 962 -13.98 40.11 -30.56
N ILE A 963 -12.71 40.06 -30.12
CA ILE A 963 -12.34 39.42 -28.85
C ILE A 963 -12.92 40.18 -27.64
N GLY A 964 -13.07 41.50 -27.77
CA GLY A 964 -13.61 42.47 -26.80
C GLY A 964 -13.47 43.90 -27.32
N ARG A 965 -13.83 44.91 -26.51
CA ARG A 965 -13.47 46.32 -26.77
C ARG A 965 -12.02 46.56 -26.38
N VAL A 966 -11.31 47.29 -27.22
CA VAL A 966 -10.00 47.88 -26.97
C VAL A 966 -10.24 49.34 -26.62
N ALA A 967 -9.64 49.86 -25.55
CA ALA A 967 -9.79 51.27 -25.20
C ALA A 967 -9.00 52.16 -26.19
N ASP A 968 -9.57 53.30 -26.58
CA ASP A 968 -8.99 54.18 -27.60
C ASP A 968 -7.56 54.62 -27.24
N GLY A 969 -6.64 54.44 -28.20
CA GLY A 969 -5.24 54.82 -28.08
C GLY A 969 -4.31 53.83 -27.35
N MET A 970 -4.82 52.69 -26.85
CA MET A 970 -4.04 51.75 -26.03
C MET A 970 -3.59 50.49 -26.80
N THR A 971 -2.43 49.93 -26.43
CA THR A 971 -1.86 48.71 -27.02
C THR A 971 -1.79 47.56 -26.00
N TYR A 972 -2.03 46.33 -26.47
CA TYR A 972 -2.32 45.16 -25.62
C TYR A 972 -1.51 43.93 -26.06
N ASP A 973 -1.12 43.09 -25.09
CA ASP A 973 -0.29 41.90 -25.31
C ASP A 973 -1.17 40.65 -25.52
N VAL A 974 -1.73 40.52 -26.73
CA VAL A 974 -2.54 39.38 -27.16
C VAL A 974 -1.68 38.43 -28.00
N LYS A 975 -1.07 37.43 -27.35
CA LYS A 975 -0.04 36.57 -27.98
C LYS A 975 -0.56 35.35 -28.71
N SER A 976 -1.76 34.89 -28.39
CA SER A 976 -2.47 33.87 -29.16
C SER A 976 -3.92 33.76 -28.67
N THR A 977 -4.87 33.90 -29.59
CA THR A 977 -6.28 33.49 -29.44
C THR A 977 -6.73 32.82 -30.73
N THR A 978 -7.15 31.55 -30.67
CA THR A 978 -7.62 30.82 -31.85
C THR A 978 -9.15 30.82 -31.91
N SER A 979 -9.72 31.28 -33.03
CA SER A 979 -11.17 31.54 -33.18
C SER A 979 -12.01 30.37 -33.70
N THR A 980 -11.42 29.18 -33.80
CA THR A 980 -12.06 27.96 -34.33
C THR A 980 -11.56 26.72 -33.63
N GLU A 981 -12.37 25.66 -33.65
CA GLU A 981 -11.92 24.29 -33.34
C GLU A 981 -10.73 23.84 -34.22
N PRO A 982 -9.92 22.87 -33.75
CA PRO A 982 -8.72 22.45 -34.47
C PRO A 982 -9.05 21.70 -35.77
N SER A 983 -8.87 22.38 -36.91
CA SER A 983 -8.78 21.71 -38.21
C SER A 983 -7.65 20.68 -38.19
N SER A 984 -7.92 19.44 -38.63
CA SER A 984 -7.06 18.26 -38.46
C SER A 984 -5.77 18.23 -39.33
N GLY A 985 -5.22 19.39 -39.68
CA GLY A 985 -4.08 19.55 -40.61
C GLY A 985 -2.89 20.35 -40.08
N GLN A 986 -2.93 20.88 -38.85
CA GLN A 986 -1.78 21.58 -38.26
C GLN A 986 -0.84 20.59 -37.55
N GLY A 987 0.44 20.64 -37.89
CA GLY A 987 1.47 19.76 -37.32
C GLY A 987 1.77 20.05 -35.84
N ALA A 988 2.31 19.05 -35.14
CA ALA A 988 2.60 19.14 -33.71
C ALA A 988 3.55 20.33 -33.38
N PRO A 989 3.19 21.21 -32.44
CA PRO A 989 3.99 22.38 -32.11
C PRO A 989 5.23 22.00 -31.28
N THR A 990 6.33 22.72 -31.48
CA THR A 990 7.69 22.30 -31.07
C THR A 990 8.25 23.06 -29.87
N SER A 991 7.41 23.47 -28.92
CA SER A 991 7.83 24.06 -27.63
C SER A 991 6.96 23.52 -26.49
N THR A 992 7.53 23.43 -25.29
CA THR A 992 6.85 22.93 -24.08
C THR A 992 5.57 23.70 -23.82
N THR A 993 5.62 25.04 -23.80
CA THR A 993 4.45 25.91 -23.60
C THR A 993 3.31 25.65 -24.60
N ALA A 994 3.62 25.19 -25.81
CA ALA A 994 2.61 24.84 -26.81
C ALA A 994 2.08 23.39 -26.66
N GLN A 995 2.85 22.50 -26.03
CA GLN A 995 2.40 21.19 -25.57
C GLN A 995 1.51 21.33 -24.33
N ASP A 996 1.88 22.20 -23.38
CA ASP A 996 1.09 22.54 -22.20
C ASP A 996 -0.27 23.13 -22.60
N ALA A 997 -0.27 24.09 -23.53
CA ALA A 997 -1.49 24.64 -24.11
C ALA A 997 -2.32 23.59 -24.88
N ALA A 998 -1.69 22.59 -25.52
CA ALA A 998 -2.42 21.48 -26.15
C ALA A 998 -3.05 20.53 -25.10
N ALA A 999 -2.34 20.24 -24.01
CA ALA A 999 -2.86 19.47 -22.88
C ALA A 999 -3.95 20.23 -22.10
N ALA A 1000 -3.89 21.57 -22.04
CA ALA A 1000 -4.97 22.41 -21.52
C ALA A 1000 -6.21 22.35 -22.43
N ARG A 1001 -6.06 22.45 -23.76
CA ARG A 1001 -7.16 22.27 -24.72
C ARG A 1001 -7.83 20.89 -24.59
N GLN A 1002 -7.05 19.82 -24.46
CA GLN A 1002 -7.60 18.47 -24.27
C GLN A 1002 -8.35 18.35 -22.93
N ARG A 1003 -7.82 18.93 -21.84
CA ARG A 1003 -8.52 18.99 -20.55
C ARG A 1003 -9.82 19.77 -20.64
N ALA A 1004 -9.84 20.92 -21.33
CA ALA A 1004 -11.05 21.72 -21.55
C ALA A 1004 -12.10 21.00 -22.41
N ALA A 1005 -11.68 20.26 -23.44
CA ALA A 1005 -12.59 19.43 -24.23
C ALA A 1005 -13.21 18.30 -23.38
N ASN A 1006 -12.39 17.59 -22.61
CA ASN A 1006 -12.84 16.52 -21.73
C ASN A 1006 -13.80 17.03 -20.63
N SER A 1007 -13.48 18.15 -19.97
CA SER A 1007 -14.35 18.73 -18.95
C SER A 1007 -15.65 19.29 -19.52
N THR A 1008 -15.65 19.78 -20.77
CA THR A 1008 -16.88 20.18 -21.48
C THR A 1008 -17.79 18.99 -21.79
N GLN A 1009 -17.21 17.84 -22.15
CA GLN A 1009 -17.96 16.59 -22.32
C GLN A 1009 -18.55 16.11 -20.99
N GLN A 1010 -17.76 16.10 -19.91
CA GLN A 1010 -18.22 15.73 -18.57
C GLN A 1010 -19.33 16.67 -18.06
N ALA A 1011 -19.15 17.99 -18.13
CA ALA A 1011 -20.15 18.97 -17.70
C ALA A 1011 -21.44 18.91 -18.54
N THR A 1012 -21.36 18.51 -19.81
CA THR A 1012 -22.55 18.31 -20.65
C THR A 1012 -23.28 17.01 -20.30
N ALA A 1013 -22.56 15.91 -20.03
CA ALA A 1013 -23.15 14.68 -19.51
C ALA A 1013 -23.77 14.89 -18.11
N GLN A 1014 -23.13 15.67 -17.24
CA GLN A 1014 -23.63 15.98 -15.90
C GLN A 1014 -24.88 16.88 -15.96
N ARG A 1015 -24.93 17.90 -16.83
CA ARG A 1015 -26.14 18.70 -17.08
C ARG A 1015 -27.30 17.84 -17.61
N GLN A 1016 -27.02 16.87 -18.49
CA GLN A 1016 -28.03 15.92 -18.95
C GLN A 1016 -28.54 15.05 -17.80
N ALA A 1017 -27.65 14.42 -17.02
CA ALA A 1017 -28.02 13.57 -15.89
C ALA A 1017 -28.84 14.32 -14.81
N VAL A 1018 -28.51 15.58 -14.54
CA VAL A 1018 -29.29 16.44 -13.62
C VAL A 1018 -30.65 16.80 -14.21
N ALA A 1019 -30.75 17.08 -15.52
CA ALA A 1019 -32.02 17.33 -16.20
C ALA A 1019 -32.93 16.09 -16.18
N ASP A 1020 -32.36 14.90 -16.44
CA ASP A 1020 -33.07 13.62 -16.40
C ASP A 1020 -33.54 13.29 -14.98
N ALA A 1021 -32.69 13.53 -13.97
CA ALA A 1021 -33.05 13.38 -12.56
C ALA A 1021 -34.14 14.38 -12.12
N ALA A 1022 -34.08 15.63 -12.59
CA ALA A 1022 -35.11 16.64 -12.31
C ALA A 1022 -36.45 16.29 -12.98
N ALA A 1023 -36.43 15.77 -14.21
CA ALA A 1023 -37.61 15.26 -14.90
C ALA A 1023 -38.23 14.07 -14.14
N ALA A 1024 -37.44 13.06 -13.79
CA ALA A 1024 -37.89 11.91 -13.00
C ALA A 1024 -38.43 12.32 -11.61
N ARG A 1025 -37.84 13.34 -10.96
CA ARG A 1025 -38.33 13.88 -9.69
C ARG A 1025 -39.66 14.64 -9.86
N ALA A 1026 -39.84 15.37 -10.97
CA ALA A 1026 -41.11 16.02 -11.31
C ALA A 1026 -42.21 15.00 -11.63
N GLU A 1027 -41.90 13.94 -12.37
CA GLU A 1027 -42.83 12.82 -12.64
C GLU A 1027 -43.19 12.08 -11.35
N ALA A 1028 -42.23 11.79 -10.47
CA ALA A 1028 -42.49 11.20 -9.16
C ALA A 1028 -43.40 12.07 -8.29
N VAL A 1029 -43.24 13.40 -8.31
CA VAL A 1029 -44.14 14.34 -7.62
C VAL A 1029 -45.54 14.37 -8.24
N GLN A 1030 -45.69 14.21 -9.55
CA GLN A 1030 -47.01 14.05 -10.20
C GLN A 1030 -47.64 12.66 -9.99
N ALA A 1031 -46.83 11.62 -9.77
CA ALA A 1031 -47.26 10.28 -9.42
C ALA A 1031 -47.68 10.14 -7.95
N ALA A 1032 -47.05 10.88 -7.03
CA ALA A 1032 -47.33 10.87 -5.59
C ALA A 1032 -48.84 11.01 -5.24
N PRO A 1033 -49.62 11.98 -5.77
CA PRO A 1033 -51.06 12.05 -5.49
C PRO A 1033 -51.86 10.89 -6.09
N ARG A 1034 -51.37 10.21 -7.14
CA ARG A 1034 -52.01 9.00 -7.68
C ARG A 1034 -51.78 7.81 -6.74
N VAL A 1035 -50.56 7.62 -6.28
CA VAL A 1035 -50.19 6.58 -5.29
C VAL A 1035 -50.92 6.80 -3.97
N ALA A 1036 -50.98 8.05 -3.48
CA ALA A 1036 -51.74 8.41 -2.28
C ALA A 1036 -53.24 8.12 -2.42
N ASN A 1037 -53.86 8.44 -3.56
CA ASN A 1037 -55.27 8.11 -3.81
C ASN A 1037 -55.53 6.60 -3.94
N VAL A 1038 -54.58 5.81 -4.45
CA VAL A 1038 -54.66 4.34 -4.47
C VAL A 1038 -54.56 3.77 -3.05
N LEU A 1039 -53.66 4.29 -2.20
CA LEU A 1039 -53.57 3.89 -0.78
C LEU A 1039 -54.79 4.34 0.04
N ALA A 1040 -55.32 5.53 -0.21
CA ALA A 1040 -56.53 6.05 0.44
C ALA A 1040 -57.78 5.25 0.04
N SER A 1041 -57.91 4.85 -1.23
CA SER A 1041 -59.02 4.00 -1.67
C SER A 1041 -58.88 2.54 -1.23
N ALA A 1042 -57.66 2.01 -1.10
CA ALA A 1042 -57.42 0.69 -0.50
C ALA A 1042 -57.79 0.67 0.99
N THR A 1043 -57.33 1.64 1.78
CA THR A 1043 -57.63 1.73 3.22
C THR A 1043 -59.11 2.03 3.48
N ALA A 1044 -59.77 2.86 2.66
CA ALA A 1044 -61.21 3.07 2.73
C ALA A 1044 -62.03 1.81 2.40
N ALA A 1045 -61.56 0.95 1.49
CA ALA A 1045 -62.21 -0.34 1.22
C ALA A 1045 -61.98 -1.36 2.35
N GLU A 1046 -60.81 -1.32 3.00
CA GLU A 1046 -60.44 -2.22 4.10
C GLU A 1046 -61.23 -1.89 5.39
N ALA A 1047 -61.55 -0.62 5.62
CA ALA A 1047 -62.42 -0.17 6.72
C ALA A 1047 -63.91 -0.53 6.57
N ALA A 1048 -64.33 -1.08 5.43
CA ALA A 1048 -65.74 -1.14 5.01
C ALA A 1048 -66.32 -2.55 4.78
N SER A 1049 -65.70 -3.64 5.29
CA SER A 1049 -66.28 -4.99 5.16
C SER A 1049 -65.93 -5.99 6.27
N PRO A 1050 -66.84 -6.90 6.68
CA PRO A 1050 -66.72 -7.63 7.96
C PRO A 1050 -65.99 -8.98 7.91
N SER A 1051 -65.34 -9.34 6.79
CA SER A 1051 -64.78 -10.69 6.58
C SER A 1051 -63.45 -10.69 5.81
N GLY A 1052 -62.36 -10.45 6.53
CA GLY A 1052 -61.00 -10.49 5.96
C GLY A 1052 -60.45 -11.90 5.75
N SER A 1053 -60.28 -12.31 4.50
CA SER A 1053 -59.21 -13.25 4.06
C SER A 1053 -59.07 -13.32 2.52
N ALA A 1054 -60.17 -13.19 1.78
CA ALA A 1054 -60.19 -13.42 0.33
C ALA A 1054 -59.61 -12.27 -0.53
N VAL A 1055 -59.57 -11.04 -0.01
CA VAL A 1055 -59.22 -9.84 -0.80
C VAL A 1055 -57.70 -9.67 -0.98
N ALA A 1056 -56.89 -10.04 0.03
CA ALA A 1056 -55.43 -9.87 0.02
C ALA A 1056 -54.75 -10.55 -1.19
N ALA A 1057 -55.20 -11.76 -1.55
CA ALA A 1057 -54.72 -12.49 -2.73
C ALA A 1057 -55.06 -11.81 -4.06
N THR A 1058 -56.11 -10.98 -4.11
CA THR A 1058 -56.52 -10.23 -5.31
C THR A 1058 -55.80 -8.87 -5.38
N ALA A 1059 -55.62 -8.20 -4.24
CA ALA A 1059 -54.88 -6.94 -4.15
C ALA A 1059 -53.40 -7.11 -4.52
N GLY A 1060 -52.73 -8.13 -3.95
CA GLY A 1060 -51.33 -8.44 -4.28
C GLY A 1060 -51.12 -8.77 -5.77
N LYS A 1061 -52.11 -9.42 -6.42
CA LYS A 1061 -52.05 -9.71 -7.86
C LYS A 1061 -52.17 -8.45 -8.71
N ARG A 1062 -53.08 -7.53 -8.37
CA ARG A 1062 -53.23 -6.25 -9.08
C ARG A 1062 -52.05 -5.30 -8.88
N ALA A 1063 -51.37 -5.33 -7.74
CA ALA A 1063 -50.14 -4.56 -7.53
C ALA A 1063 -49.00 -5.03 -8.47
N VAL A 1064 -48.90 -6.34 -8.71
CA VAL A 1064 -47.93 -6.90 -9.68
C VAL A 1064 -48.36 -6.60 -11.12
N GLU A 1065 -49.66 -6.70 -11.44
CA GLU A 1065 -50.18 -6.37 -12.78
C GLU A 1065 -50.01 -4.87 -13.11
N ALA A 1066 -50.15 -3.97 -12.14
CA ALA A 1066 -49.86 -2.54 -12.31
C ALA A 1066 -48.36 -2.29 -12.58
N ARG A 1067 -47.46 -2.95 -11.83
CA ARG A 1067 -46.00 -2.84 -12.05
C ARG A 1067 -45.52 -3.51 -13.35
N ALA A 1068 -46.38 -4.30 -14.02
CA ALA A 1068 -46.12 -4.87 -15.33
C ALA A 1068 -46.70 -4.03 -16.49
N ALA A 1069 -47.56 -3.04 -16.20
CA ALA A 1069 -48.08 -2.08 -17.18
C ALA A 1069 -47.14 -0.88 -17.38
N ASP A 1070 -46.24 -0.62 -16.43
CA ASP A 1070 -45.25 0.46 -16.43
C ASP A 1070 -44.01 0.11 -17.30
N LYS A 1071 -44.25 -0.53 -18.45
CA LYS A 1071 -43.21 -0.95 -19.39
C LYS A 1071 -42.80 0.24 -20.26
N LEU A 1072 -41.67 0.85 -19.92
CA LEU A 1072 -40.98 1.86 -20.72
C LEU A 1072 -40.26 1.23 -21.95
N ASP A 1073 -40.93 0.31 -22.64
CA ASP A 1073 -40.53 -0.14 -23.98
C ASP A 1073 -41.18 0.77 -25.03
N ASP A 1074 -40.60 0.81 -26.24
CA ASP A 1074 -41.04 1.66 -27.36
C ASP A 1074 -41.03 3.18 -27.07
N ARG A 1075 -39.82 3.74 -26.83
CA ARG A 1075 -39.32 4.99 -27.49
C ARG A 1075 -37.88 5.40 -27.17
N ILE A 1076 -37.07 4.53 -26.58
CA ILE A 1076 -35.63 4.75 -26.38
C ILE A 1076 -34.85 4.05 -27.51
N ASP A 1077 -34.65 4.77 -28.62
CA ASP A 1077 -33.67 4.38 -29.64
C ASP A 1077 -32.26 4.76 -29.16
N ILE A 1078 -31.65 3.92 -28.31
CA ILE A 1078 -30.21 3.96 -28.07
C ILE A 1078 -29.52 3.39 -29.32
N GLU A 1079 -28.84 4.24 -30.08
CA GLU A 1079 -27.77 3.76 -30.94
C GLU A 1079 -26.69 3.14 -30.04
N GLU A 1080 -26.45 1.84 -30.21
CA GLU A 1080 -25.41 1.10 -29.50
C GLU A 1080 -24.05 1.79 -29.73
N PRO A 1081 -23.33 2.24 -28.68
CA PRO A 1081 -22.09 2.97 -28.84
C PRO A 1081 -21.05 2.05 -29.50
N ALA A 1082 -20.69 2.37 -30.75
CA ALA A 1082 -19.85 1.52 -31.57
C ALA A 1082 -18.56 1.13 -30.83
N PRO A 1083 -18.16 -0.17 -30.85
CA PRO A 1083 -17.05 -0.66 -30.05
C PRO A 1083 -15.77 0.11 -30.38
N PRO A 1084 -14.92 0.40 -29.37
CA PRO A 1084 -13.81 1.32 -29.51
C PRO A 1084 -12.90 0.92 -30.66
N ARG A 1085 -12.75 1.82 -31.64
CA ARG A 1085 -11.81 1.62 -32.74
C ARG A 1085 -10.42 1.37 -32.16
N ALA A 1086 -9.85 0.22 -32.48
CA ALA A 1086 -8.48 -0.10 -32.11
C ALA A 1086 -7.54 1.05 -32.53
N PRO A 1087 -6.54 1.40 -31.70
CA PRO A 1087 -5.63 2.49 -31.99
C PRO A 1087 -4.96 2.28 -33.37
N PRO A 1088 -4.68 3.37 -34.12
CA PRO A 1088 -4.18 3.26 -35.47
C PRO A 1088 -2.86 2.48 -35.49
N VAL A 1089 -2.87 1.31 -36.13
CA VAL A 1089 -1.71 0.42 -36.22
C VAL A 1089 -0.54 1.19 -36.85
N GLU A 1090 0.48 1.47 -36.04
CA GLU A 1090 1.70 2.10 -36.51
C GLU A 1090 2.35 1.20 -37.55
N LYS A 1091 2.27 1.61 -38.82
CA LYS A 1091 2.90 0.88 -39.93
C LYS A 1091 4.41 1.02 -39.80
N LYS A 1092 5.05 0.06 -39.11
CA LYS A 1092 6.51 -0.11 -39.03
C LYS A 1092 7.16 0.06 -40.40
N ARG A 1093 7.67 1.26 -40.68
CA ARG A 1093 8.61 1.49 -41.77
C ARG A 1093 10.01 1.05 -41.32
N PRO A 1094 10.88 0.58 -42.23
CA PRO A 1094 12.04 -0.20 -41.81
C PRO A 1094 13.08 0.65 -41.09
N GLN A 1095 13.69 0.08 -40.04
CA GLN A 1095 14.96 0.58 -39.52
C GLN A 1095 16.01 0.48 -40.63
N ARG A 1096 16.44 1.62 -41.17
CA ARG A 1096 17.62 1.67 -42.05
C ARG A 1096 18.87 1.65 -41.17
N GLN A 1097 19.73 0.66 -41.38
CA GLN A 1097 21.06 0.65 -40.82
C GLN A 1097 21.90 1.81 -41.40
N ALA A 1098 22.61 2.51 -40.52
CA ALA A 1098 23.84 3.23 -40.83
C ALA A 1098 24.83 2.83 -39.72
N ALA A 1099 25.82 1.96 -39.98
CA ALA A 1099 27.03 2.20 -40.78
C ALA A 1099 27.99 3.17 -40.05
N ALA A 1100 29.22 2.72 -39.81
CA ALA A 1100 30.13 3.34 -38.85
C ALA A 1100 31.34 4.02 -39.52
N THR A 1101 31.90 5.03 -38.83
CA THR A 1101 33.22 5.69 -39.07
C THR A 1101 33.39 6.44 -40.41
N PRO A 1102 34.40 7.34 -40.57
CA PRO A 1102 35.48 7.73 -39.64
C PRO A 1102 35.44 9.22 -39.22
N ALA A 1103 36.48 9.68 -38.50
CA ALA A 1103 36.53 11.00 -37.84
C ALA A 1103 37.55 11.99 -38.43
N HIS A 1104 37.31 13.30 -38.29
CA HIS A 1104 38.37 14.30 -38.13
C HIS A 1104 37.96 15.59 -37.39
N LYS A 1105 38.99 16.35 -36.96
CA LYS A 1105 39.00 17.51 -36.03
C LYS A 1105 38.13 18.71 -36.46
N PRO A 1106 37.79 19.60 -35.50
CA PRO A 1106 38.60 20.83 -35.36
C PRO A 1106 39.21 21.06 -33.96
N ARG A 1107 40.13 22.03 -33.87
CA ARG A 1107 40.62 22.65 -32.62
C ARG A 1107 39.90 23.99 -32.40
N GLY A 1108 39.64 24.37 -31.15
CA GLY A 1108 39.22 25.72 -30.76
C GLY A 1108 38.95 25.80 -29.26
N ALA A 1109 39.47 26.80 -28.56
CA ALA A 1109 39.37 26.91 -27.11
C ALA A 1109 38.19 27.80 -26.67
N GLY A 1110 37.54 27.42 -25.57
CA GLY A 1110 36.55 28.20 -24.83
C GLY A 1110 36.40 27.58 -23.44
N GLN A 1111 36.31 28.40 -22.39
CA GLN A 1111 36.31 27.92 -21.00
C GLN A 1111 34.95 27.34 -20.61
N GLY A 1112 34.95 26.24 -19.85
CA GLY A 1112 33.78 25.72 -19.15
C GLY A 1112 34.05 25.62 -17.65
N SER A 1113 33.30 26.37 -16.84
CA SER A 1113 33.33 26.29 -15.38
C SER A 1113 32.19 25.39 -14.88
N GLY A 1114 32.50 24.18 -14.42
CA GLY A 1114 31.51 23.27 -13.85
C GLY A 1114 31.16 23.62 -12.40
N PHE A 1115 29.88 23.66 -12.07
CA PHE A 1115 29.40 23.82 -10.70
C PHE A 1115 29.39 22.47 -9.97
N GLY A 1116 30.47 22.17 -9.26
CA GLY A 1116 30.53 21.09 -8.27
C GLY A 1116 30.37 21.64 -6.87
N THR A 1117 29.17 21.54 -6.28
CA THR A 1117 28.89 21.98 -4.91
C THR A 1117 29.39 20.94 -3.90
N ARG A 1118 30.43 21.30 -3.14
CA ARG A 1118 30.83 20.56 -1.92
C ARG A 1118 30.03 21.06 -0.72
N ILE A 1119 29.32 20.15 -0.06
CA ILE A 1119 28.78 20.36 1.29
C ILE A 1119 29.97 20.53 2.25
N ARG A 1120 29.96 21.54 3.12
CA ARG A 1120 31.06 21.83 4.08
C ARG A 1120 30.66 21.71 5.55
N SER A 1121 29.37 21.81 5.83
CA SER A 1121 28.79 21.58 7.14
C SER A 1121 27.43 20.91 7.02
N ILE A 1122 26.96 20.33 8.13
CA ILE A 1122 25.62 19.76 8.24
C ILE A 1122 25.05 20.09 9.63
N ASP A 1123 23.75 20.38 9.66
CA ASP A 1123 23.00 20.58 10.89
C ASP A 1123 22.19 19.32 11.21
N ALA A 1124 22.38 18.77 12.41
CA ALA A 1124 21.69 17.56 12.85
C ALA A 1124 21.33 17.68 14.34
N GLY A 1125 20.07 17.40 14.70
CA GLY A 1125 19.60 17.45 16.08
C GLY A 1125 19.72 18.83 16.75
N GLY A 1126 19.78 19.92 15.98
CA GLY A 1126 19.99 21.28 16.50
C GLY A 1126 21.44 21.61 16.87
N GLN A 1127 22.42 20.91 16.32
CA GLN A 1127 23.86 21.21 16.44
C GLN A 1127 24.53 21.25 15.07
N HIS A 1128 25.51 22.17 14.92
CA HIS A 1128 26.23 22.43 13.67
C HIS A 1128 27.58 21.71 13.62
N TYR A 1129 27.90 21.06 12.50
CA TYR A 1129 29.15 20.31 12.32
C TYR A 1129 29.86 20.71 11.03
N GLU A 1130 31.08 21.26 11.12
CA GLU A 1130 31.97 21.49 9.97
C GLU A 1130 32.86 20.27 9.66
N LEU A 1131 33.06 19.98 8.37
CA LEU A 1131 33.87 18.85 7.89
C LEU A 1131 35.23 19.32 7.36
N ASN A 1132 36.27 19.24 8.20
CA ASN A 1132 37.65 19.59 7.83
C ASN A 1132 38.40 18.43 7.15
N ASP A 1133 38.90 18.63 5.93
CA ASP A 1133 39.64 17.63 5.13
C ASP A 1133 41.13 17.54 5.49
N GLY A 1134 41.42 17.01 6.69
CA GLY A 1134 42.76 16.88 7.26
C GLY A 1134 43.66 15.80 6.64
N SER A 1135 44.42 16.14 5.59
CA SER A 1135 45.56 15.33 5.12
C SER A 1135 46.88 15.78 5.77
N ALA A 1136 47.51 14.92 6.58
CA ALA A 1136 48.74 15.24 7.30
C ALA A 1136 50.02 15.03 6.47
N ALA A 1137 51.06 15.82 6.75
CA ALA A 1137 52.42 15.62 6.25
C ALA A 1137 53.14 14.49 7.01
N PRO A 1138 54.33 14.06 6.55
CA PRO A 1138 55.52 14.53 7.27
C PRO A 1138 56.73 14.85 6.37
N LYS A 1139 57.77 15.46 6.97
CA LYS A 1139 59.15 15.51 6.43
C LYS A 1139 60.02 14.44 7.11
N ASN A 1140 60.96 13.90 6.34
CA ASN A 1140 61.97 12.91 6.69
C ASN A 1140 62.40 12.84 8.17
N ARG A 1141 62.36 11.65 8.77
CA ARG A 1141 63.58 10.82 8.80
C ARG A 1141 63.27 9.33 8.88
#